data_AF-A0A6P1P409-F1
#
_entry.id   AF-A0A6P1P409-F1
#
_cell.length_a   1.000
_cell.length_b   1.000
_cell.length_c   1.000
_cell.angle_alpha   90.00
_cell.angle_beta   90.00
_cell.angle_gamma   90.00
#
_symmetry.space_group_name_H-M   'P 1'
#
loop_
_entity.id
_entity.type
_entity.pdbx_description
1 polymer ?
#
loop_
_entity_poly.entity_id
_entity_poly.type
_entity_poly.pdbx_seq_one_letter_code
_entity_poly.pdbx_strand_id
1 'polypeptide(L)'
;MKIQVTRNRSSAAFHVWMLVWAFSIFRCGSVLAQTTTPTYVPGDYRTATSGMLGQAGGTALLEQLTADNTWASVAYPIPANATVYVRHAVQIENTLEVDKLIVSTQQTTITSSAALIANSTLSVSAGATLLMQGDIHVKGTLKVEANAKLVIKSASYQGLSTLWAGIEQLDPASEVRLEEVAPKAVLFSPAALTTQTNGFLLGKLTIAFSSGNTQWQLVDGSATLASSAVSFMIPSSSSLTLAPANSQISFGQGLALAGGTFYGQNQVNGTVSIAVGQDLQLTSNAVLQLNQTASSTAITLFDLKGNLLLDNTSSIINSAAVNTSSSGIKLSGTDWQTLNTAGPINHVSLTVKTGSKARLANNLSLNSSNSVYAGTVTVENGASLDFGADAAGNGYAVTGQGYFKADLGSTLYITSAQGINATGTMGNVQVTDTRRTFNQLATFVYSGLVPQQTGNVFTTTGSGKIVVIDNPTSVTLTNSINITSNTTLAADGGRLEIRQGKFIGTATADVTGTGKLVMRGGVYQVQVVNVQVPQLTGTHDITAGTVELAGNGTQTLKGGTYPAVIISGNNTLGTSAKTISSTTTITQNLTILPNAILDASTKSLKGDGGLTMTGGTLRLARTTATLPELTGNNNPYSLTGGTIEFYGSLNGQYQSIRGTYGASKKITYHHLQLNAAQANTTDGGSNIQSSANFDVAGTLTLNAPAVFQVASNRTIAGTGNFMVLPGATLLYGSPQGIKTSGTGTLDGNIRVSGTRTFSSEANYGFIGASEMVSGNGLPATVVNLLVSKTGSGVTLTNSVAVTGTFTLKSGTFKTDSKELYMVNSSTSAVVVADPTFYIQGNLRRAIATTGTYQFPIGTATGKRMLELTSNELTGNGFQNILVGFNPLISHQDSDMLLEENGYYYTSMQPDGVWTLEPNALPASGSYTAVASLQGFSNLTDNQFALLVRPKTSVSGKDWRTGGGMLEGPNKDGRTVSSGYAKRAFMTQFGQLGIANATAGTLPVSWLYVTGKRTQHETVIEWATATEKNNDRFEVQYSLDGKTFTNAGTVKAAGNSNTIQKYRLFHTLSADQITYYRIKQIDTDGAFELSKVISVNGSKTTQLVQLSLYPNPTHEELFVHGLTLATNAKVEIYNATGQKVQVFHFEADSRVPKLKVDHLPSGTYSLHLQQEGITHRLRFVKQ
;
A
#
# COMPACT_ATOMS: atom_id res chain seq x y z
N MET A 1 28.93 3.41 -36.53
CA MET A 1 28.55 2.37 -35.55
C MET A 1 27.02 2.25 -35.58
N LYS A 2 26.49 1.05 -35.84
CA LYS A 2 25.07 0.76 -36.18
C LYS A 2 24.13 0.77 -34.96
N ILE A 3 23.01 1.50 -35.10
CA ILE A 3 21.61 1.16 -34.78
C ILE A 3 21.31 0.40 -33.47
N GLN A 4 20.49 1.00 -32.58
CA GLN A 4 19.20 0.40 -32.19
C GLN A 4 18.20 1.41 -31.59
N VAL A 5 17.00 1.39 -32.18
CA VAL A 5 15.77 2.05 -31.74
C VAL A 5 14.96 1.07 -30.90
N THR A 6 14.37 1.52 -29.80
CA THR A 6 13.14 0.93 -29.25
C THR A 6 12.23 2.03 -28.67
N ARG A 7 11.00 2.07 -29.20
CA ARG A 7 9.85 2.86 -28.72
C ARG A 7 8.92 1.94 -27.93
N ASN A 8 8.31 2.46 -26.86
CA ASN A 8 6.87 2.31 -26.52
C ASN A 8 6.60 3.13 -25.25
N ARG A 9 5.78 4.20 -25.27
CA ARG A 9 4.30 4.34 -25.40
C ARG A 9 3.60 4.43 -24.02
N SER A 10 3.23 5.65 -23.62
CA SER A 10 2.05 6.00 -22.78
C SER A 10 1.81 7.51 -22.84
N SER A 11 0.83 7.97 -23.66
CA SER A 11 -0.45 8.57 -23.23
C SER A 11 -0.29 9.89 -22.43
N ALA A 12 -0.24 11.06 -23.06
CA ALA A 12 -1.36 11.85 -23.60
C ALA A 12 -2.23 12.54 -22.52
N ALA A 13 -1.85 13.77 -22.15
CA ALA A 13 -2.71 14.97 -22.17
C ALA A 13 -1.94 16.19 -21.62
N PHE A 14 -2.16 17.35 -22.24
CA PHE A 14 -1.61 18.68 -21.93
C PHE A 14 -0.13 18.92 -22.30
N HIS A 15 0.08 19.51 -23.49
CA HIS A 15 0.74 20.81 -23.69
C HIS A 15 0.41 21.27 -25.12
N VAL A 16 -0.71 21.99 -25.25
CA VAL A 16 -0.89 22.97 -26.32
C VAL A 16 -0.06 24.20 -25.91
N TRP A 17 0.56 24.88 -26.87
CA TRP A 17 1.51 26.00 -26.75
C TRP A 17 3.00 25.63 -26.83
N MET A 18 3.39 24.98 -27.92
CA MET A 18 4.76 25.09 -28.44
C MET A 18 4.75 25.14 -29.97
N LEU A 19 3.95 26.07 -30.50
CA LEU A 19 3.81 26.31 -31.94
C LEU A 19 3.52 27.81 -32.20
N VAL A 20 4.21 28.71 -31.47
CA VAL A 20 4.29 30.16 -31.76
C VAL A 20 5.69 30.73 -31.48
N TRP A 21 6.71 29.88 -31.23
CA TRP A 21 8.05 30.35 -30.81
C TRP A 21 9.17 30.20 -31.85
N ALA A 22 8.81 30.08 -33.14
CA ALA A 22 9.79 30.07 -34.24
C ALA A 22 9.53 31.12 -35.33
N PHE A 23 8.56 32.04 -35.16
CA PHE A 23 8.24 33.06 -36.17
C PHE A 23 8.27 34.51 -35.68
N SER A 24 8.85 34.79 -34.51
CA SER A 24 8.97 36.16 -33.97
C SER A 24 10.38 36.73 -33.96
N ILE A 25 11.41 35.97 -34.39
CA ILE A 25 12.80 36.44 -34.43
C ILE A 25 13.16 37.10 -35.79
N PHE A 26 12.27 37.04 -36.79
CA PHE A 26 12.45 37.75 -38.07
C PHE A 26 11.60 39.02 -38.17
N ARG A 27 11.74 39.95 -37.22
CA ARG A 27 11.48 41.39 -37.43
C ARG A 27 12.38 42.25 -36.53
N CYS A 28 13.67 41.94 -36.50
CA CYS A 28 14.67 42.96 -36.34
C CYS A 28 15.53 42.85 -37.59
N GLY A 29 15.18 43.63 -38.62
CA GLY A 29 16.12 43.86 -39.70
C GLY A 29 17.30 44.59 -39.07
N SER A 30 18.37 43.85 -38.79
CA SER A 30 19.69 44.46 -38.72
C SER A 30 19.89 45.13 -40.08
N VAL A 31 19.65 46.44 -40.13
CA VAL A 31 20.18 47.27 -41.20
C VAL A 31 21.69 47.13 -41.03
N LEU A 32 22.28 46.21 -41.81
CA LEU A 32 23.71 46.22 -42.05
C LEU A 32 24.04 47.66 -42.40
N ALA A 33 24.87 48.30 -41.57
CA ALA A 33 25.41 49.62 -41.86
C ALA A 33 26.02 49.54 -43.26
N GLN A 34 25.30 50.06 -44.24
CA GLN A 34 25.76 50.11 -45.61
C GLN A 34 26.86 51.17 -45.59
N THR A 35 28.11 50.73 -45.45
CA THR A 35 29.27 51.59 -45.70
C THR A 35 29.23 51.91 -47.20
N THR A 36 28.46 52.93 -47.57
CA THR A 36 28.50 53.49 -48.91
C THR A 36 29.86 54.12 -49.09
N THR A 37 30.75 53.46 -49.82
CA THR A 37 31.93 54.12 -50.36
C THR A 37 31.44 55.37 -51.12
N PRO A 38 31.87 56.59 -50.75
CA PRO A 38 31.37 57.80 -51.38
C PRO A 38 31.62 57.74 -52.90
N THR A 39 30.56 57.90 -53.69
CA THR A 39 30.65 58.00 -55.14
C THR A 39 31.04 59.42 -55.50
N TYR A 40 32.30 59.61 -55.89
CA TYR A 40 32.81 60.92 -56.32
C TYR A 40 32.42 61.22 -57.76
N VAL A 41 32.19 62.50 -58.07
CA VAL A 41 32.00 62.99 -59.44
C VAL A 41 33.07 64.01 -59.82
N PRO A 42 33.46 64.12 -61.11
CA PRO A 42 34.39 65.15 -61.55
C PRO A 42 33.93 66.54 -61.09
N GLY A 43 34.84 67.29 -60.46
CA GLY A 43 34.55 68.57 -59.81
C GLY A 43 34.49 68.51 -58.28
N ASP A 44 34.36 67.33 -57.68
CA ASP A 44 34.42 67.14 -56.23
C ASP A 44 35.80 67.47 -55.66
N TYR A 45 35.81 68.05 -54.45
CA TYR A 45 37.01 68.38 -53.71
C TYR A 45 37.19 67.41 -52.54
N ARG A 46 38.43 67.12 -52.16
CA ARG A 46 38.73 66.43 -50.90
C ARG A 46 39.96 67.00 -50.22
N THR A 47 40.03 66.85 -48.90
CA THR A 47 41.25 67.17 -48.15
C THR A 47 42.28 66.04 -48.28
N ALA A 48 43.53 66.39 -48.57
CA ALA A 48 44.66 65.46 -48.68
C ALA A 48 45.56 65.45 -47.42
N THR A 49 45.46 66.49 -46.58
CA THR A 49 46.14 66.56 -45.28
C THR A 49 45.24 67.16 -44.20
N SER A 50 45.64 67.01 -42.94
CA SER A 50 45.10 67.78 -41.83
C SER A 50 45.52 69.26 -41.91
N GLY A 51 44.78 70.15 -41.24
CA GLY A 51 45.10 71.58 -41.16
C GLY A 51 43.87 72.48 -41.13
N MET A 52 44.05 73.76 -41.45
CA MET A 52 42.98 74.76 -41.53
C MET A 52 42.33 74.72 -42.91
N LEU A 53 40.99 74.76 -42.96
CA LEU A 53 40.18 74.74 -44.18
C LEU A 53 39.31 76.00 -44.24
N GLY A 54 39.54 76.90 -45.19
CA GLY A 54 38.76 78.13 -45.37
C GLY A 54 38.35 78.38 -46.82
N GLN A 55 37.52 79.40 -47.08
CA GLN A 55 37.08 79.73 -48.44
C GLN A 55 38.24 80.17 -49.34
N ALA A 56 39.03 81.14 -48.85
CA ALA A 56 40.05 81.86 -49.63
C ALA A 56 41.49 81.38 -49.35
N GLY A 57 41.70 80.56 -48.32
CA GLY A 57 43.01 80.05 -47.92
C GLY A 57 42.91 79.07 -46.75
N GLY A 58 43.95 78.25 -46.58
CA GLY A 58 44.06 77.25 -45.52
C GLY A 58 45.37 76.47 -45.58
N THR A 59 45.70 75.72 -44.52
CA THR A 59 46.90 74.86 -44.45
C THR A 59 46.62 73.40 -44.80
N ALA A 60 45.34 73.00 -44.88
CA ALA A 60 44.97 71.70 -45.43
C ALA A 60 45.17 71.70 -46.95
N LEU A 61 45.91 70.72 -47.48
CA LEU A 61 46.06 70.52 -48.91
C LEU A 61 44.75 69.98 -49.49
N LEU A 62 44.38 70.48 -50.68
CA LEU A 62 43.16 70.10 -51.39
C LEU A 62 43.50 69.36 -52.67
N GLU A 63 42.67 68.37 -52.99
CA GLU A 63 42.65 67.73 -54.30
C GLU A 63 41.26 67.90 -54.91
N GLN A 64 41.20 68.10 -56.23
CA GLN A 64 39.96 68.08 -57.00
C GLN A 64 39.96 66.86 -57.93
N LEU A 65 38.81 66.20 -58.06
CA LEU A 65 38.63 65.12 -59.00
C LEU A 65 38.50 65.70 -60.41
N THR A 66 39.44 65.35 -61.29
CA THR A 66 39.48 65.81 -62.68
C THR A 66 38.46 65.06 -63.55
N ALA A 67 38.22 65.54 -64.77
CA ALA A 67 37.35 64.87 -65.76
C ALA A 67 37.78 63.42 -66.06
N ASP A 68 39.05 63.09 -65.86
CA ASP A 68 39.62 61.75 -66.07
C ASP A 68 39.49 60.82 -64.85
N ASN A 69 38.72 61.21 -63.83
CA ASN A 69 38.56 60.49 -62.56
C ASN A 69 39.88 60.30 -61.77
N THR A 70 40.84 61.21 -61.92
CA THR A 70 42.07 61.25 -61.11
C THR A 70 42.08 62.46 -60.17
N TRP A 71 42.62 62.29 -58.96
CA TRP A 71 42.73 63.37 -57.98
C TRP A 71 43.99 64.20 -58.25
N ALA A 72 43.83 65.51 -58.44
CA ALA A 72 44.93 66.44 -58.67
C ALA A 72 44.94 67.53 -57.58
N SER A 73 46.13 67.93 -57.14
CA SER A 73 46.29 69.03 -56.17
C SER A 73 45.69 70.33 -56.72
N VAL A 74 44.95 71.05 -55.89
CA VAL A 74 44.31 72.33 -56.23
C VAL A 74 44.59 73.38 -55.15
N ALA A 75 44.74 74.63 -55.56
CA ALA A 75 44.89 75.75 -54.63
C ALA A 75 43.52 76.33 -54.23
N TYR A 76 43.48 77.07 -53.13
CA TYR A 76 42.34 77.91 -52.75
C TYR A 76 42.13 79.02 -53.81
N PRO A 77 40.91 79.55 -54.01
CA PRO A 77 39.71 79.38 -53.19
C PRO A 77 38.87 78.14 -53.53
N ILE A 78 38.12 77.64 -52.55
CA ILE A 78 37.06 76.64 -52.78
C ILE A 78 35.83 77.38 -53.35
N PRO A 79 35.15 76.89 -54.39
CA PRO A 79 33.90 77.50 -54.88
C PRO A 79 32.72 77.33 -53.91
N ALA A 80 31.84 78.35 -53.84
CA ALA A 80 30.63 78.31 -52.99
C ALA A 80 29.60 77.22 -53.38
N ASN A 81 29.69 76.70 -54.61
CA ASN A 81 28.88 75.61 -55.13
C ASN A 81 29.62 74.24 -55.11
N ALA A 82 30.75 74.13 -54.41
CA ALA A 82 31.56 72.92 -54.40
C ALA A 82 30.95 71.81 -53.52
N THR A 83 31.22 70.56 -53.88
CA THR A 83 31.07 69.39 -53.00
C THR A 83 32.45 69.05 -52.42
N VAL A 84 32.59 69.08 -51.09
CA VAL A 84 33.87 68.92 -50.39
C VAL A 84 33.81 67.73 -49.43
N TYR A 85 34.72 66.76 -49.62
CA TYR A 85 34.90 65.60 -48.75
C TYR A 85 36.07 65.81 -47.79
N VAL A 86 35.79 65.93 -46.50
CA VAL A 86 36.80 66.09 -45.46
C VAL A 86 37.27 64.72 -45.00
N ARG A 87 38.46 64.30 -45.44
CA ARG A 87 39.05 62.96 -45.16
C ARG A 87 40.09 62.95 -44.03
N HIS A 88 40.49 64.14 -43.59
CA HIS A 88 41.51 64.34 -42.55
C HIS A 88 40.95 65.25 -41.46
N ALA A 89 41.56 65.26 -40.27
CA ALA A 89 41.14 66.17 -39.21
C ALA A 89 41.43 67.62 -39.63
N VAL A 90 40.40 68.48 -39.69
CA VAL A 90 40.55 69.88 -40.10
C VAL A 90 39.83 70.84 -39.16
N GLN A 91 40.32 72.07 -39.13
CA GLN A 91 39.70 73.20 -38.45
C GLN A 91 39.21 74.20 -39.49
N ILE A 92 37.92 74.54 -39.48
CA ILE A 92 37.37 75.59 -40.31
C ILE A 92 37.54 76.91 -39.56
N GLU A 93 38.25 77.84 -40.19
CA GLU A 93 38.50 79.19 -39.70
C GLU A 93 37.91 80.20 -40.69
N ASN A 94 37.23 81.23 -40.17
CA ASN A 94 36.41 82.17 -40.95
C ASN A 94 35.23 81.50 -41.68
N THR A 95 34.59 82.20 -42.62
CA THR A 95 33.43 81.67 -43.34
C THR A 95 33.86 80.70 -44.44
N LEU A 96 33.27 79.48 -44.45
CA LEU A 96 33.34 78.52 -45.54
C LEU A 96 31.90 78.28 -46.04
N GLU A 97 31.63 78.65 -47.29
CA GLU A 97 30.40 78.37 -48.00
C GLU A 97 30.66 77.34 -49.10
N VAL A 98 29.85 76.27 -49.12
CA VAL A 98 29.92 75.17 -50.09
C VAL A 98 28.52 74.65 -50.42
N ASP A 99 28.36 73.95 -51.55
CA ASP A 99 27.10 73.25 -51.86
C ASP A 99 26.90 72.06 -50.94
N LYS A 100 27.92 71.20 -50.85
CA LYS A 100 27.91 70.01 -49.98
C LYS A 100 29.21 69.88 -49.21
N LEU A 101 29.12 69.59 -47.92
CA LEU A 101 30.26 69.19 -47.09
C LEU A 101 30.03 67.78 -46.53
N ILE A 102 30.98 66.87 -46.76
CA ILE A 102 30.91 65.48 -46.30
C ILE A 102 32.11 65.19 -45.38
N VAL A 103 31.87 65.11 -44.08
CA VAL A 103 32.87 64.74 -43.08
C VAL A 103 33.04 63.23 -43.06
N SER A 104 34.12 62.71 -43.64
CA SER A 104 34.20 61.32 -44.09
C SER A 104 34.78 60.34 -43.07
N THR A 105 35.70 60.76 -42.17
CA THR A 105 36.48 59.79 -41.35
C THR A 105 37.06 60.32 -40.03
N GLN A 106 37.34 61.62 -39.90
CA GLN A 106 38.06 62.22 -38.77
C GLN A 106 37.24 63.40 -38.17
N GLN A 107 37.71 63.97 -37.06
CA GLN A 107 37.06 65.14 -36.46
C GLN A 107 37.24 66.40 -37.32
N THR A 108 36.14 67.06 -37.68
CA THR A 108 36.12 68.42 -38.25
C THR A 108 35.64 69.39 -37.20
N THR A 109 36.37 70.49 -36.98
CA THR A 109 36.00 71.51 -35.98
C THR A 109 35.70 72.84 -36.65
N ILE A 110 34.54 73.42 -36.40
CA ILE A 110 34.20 74.80 -36.77
C ILE A 110 34.62 75.67 -35.59
N THR A 111 35.67 76.47 -35.76
CA THR A 111 36.22 77.31 -34.68
C THR A 111 35.24 78.42 -34.28
N SER A 112 35.38 78.99 -33.08
CA SER A 112 34.39 79.92 -32.49
C SER A 112 34.15 81.21 -33.27
N SER A 113 35.07 81.62 -34.15
CA SER A 113 34.95 82.78 -35.03
C SER A 113 34.60 82.41 -36.48
N ALA A 114 34.35 81.13 -36.77
CA ALA A 114 34.06 80.63 -38.11
C ALA A 114 32.56 80.44 -38.34
N ALA A 115 32.18 80.43 -39.62
CA ALA A 115 30.82 80.11 -40.06
C ALA A 115 30.87 79.09 -41.20
N LEU A 116 30.16 77.97 -41.09
CA LEU A 116 30.00 77.01 -42.18
C LEU A 116 28.60 77.17 -42.80
N ILE A 117 28.54 77.44 -44.10
CA ILE A 117 27.29 77.50 -44.87
C ILE A 117 27.27 76.33 -45.84
N ALA A 118 26.35 75.39 -45.65
CA ALA A 118 26.09 74.29 -46.58
C ALA A 118 24.77 74.55 -47.32
N ASN A 119 24.85 74.85 -48.63
CA ASN A 119 23.68 75.22 -49.43
C ASN A 119 22.73 74.04 -49.70
N SER A 120 23.25 72.82 -49.86
CA SER A 120 22.45 71.62 -50.15
C SER A 120 22.61 70.50 -49.12
N THR A 121 23.82 70.16 -48.69
CA THR A 121 24.01 69.02 -47.77
C THR A 121 25.19 69.19 -46.83
N LEU A 122 24.97 69.00 -45.54
CA LEU A 122 26.02 68.75 -44.57
C LEU A 122 25.89 67.31 -44.08
N SER A 123 26.85 66.45 -44.43
CA SER A 123 26.85 65.04 -44.06
C SER A 123 28.00 64.72 -43.12
N VAL A 124 27.70 64.09 -41.98
CA VAL A 124 28.69 63.49 -41.09
C VAL A 124 28.63 61.98 -41.26
N SER A 125 29.64 61.41 -41.91
CA SER A 125 29.70 59.99 -42.24
C SER A 125 29.92 59.11 -41.01
N ALA A 126 29.58 57.83 -41.14
CA ALA A 126 29.65 56.86 -40.04
C ALA A 126 31.02 56.88 -39.33
N GLY A 127 31.01 57.06 -38.01
CA GLY A 127 32.20 57.13 -37.16
C GLY A 127 32.93 58.48 -37.14
N ALA A 128 32.54 59.44 -37.97
CA ALA A 128 33.15 60.78 -37.98
C ALA A 128 32.54 61.71 -36.92
N THR A 129 33.24 62.81 -36.61
CA THR A 129 32.78 63.82 -35.63
C THR A 129 32.80 65.21 -36.24
N LEU A 130 31.71 65.95 -36.12
CA LEU A 130 31.65 67.38 -36.41
C LEU A 130 31.50 68.14 -35.09
N LEU A 131 32.50 68.96 -34.75
CA LEU A 131 32.52 69.82 -33.57
C LEU A 131 32.18 71.26 -33.99
N MET A 132 31.07 71.78 -33.49
CA MET A 132 30.58 73.14 -33.70
C MET A 132 30.98 74.03 -32.51
N GLN A 133 31.95 74.93 -32.71
CA GLN A 133 32.22 76.04 -31.79
C GLN A 133 31.79 77.39 -32.37
N GLY A 134 31.86 77.55 -33.69
CA GLY A 134 31.29 78.67 -34.45
C GLY A 134 29.91 78.34 -35.04
N ASP A 135 29.44 79.19 -35.95
CA ASP A 135 28.09 79.06 -36.53
C ASP A 135 28.04 78.04 -37.66
N ILE A 136 26.93 77.31 -37.76
CA ILE A 136 26.64 76.41 -38.88
C ILE A 136 25.26 76.78 -39.42
N HIS A 137 25.18 76.92 -40.74
CA HIS A 137 23.96 77.20 -41.47
C HIS A 137 23.75 76.12 -42.52
N VAL A 138 22.75 75.27 -42.34
CA VAL A 138 22.39 74.22 -43.30
C VAL A 138 21.10 74.61 -44.00
N LYS A 139 21.17 74.97 -45.28
CA LYS A 139 19.98 75.37 -46.06
C LYS A 139 19.21 74.16 -46.62
N GLY A 140 19.89 73.02 -46.78
CA GLY A 140 19.32 71.78 -47.33
C GLY A 140 19.22 70.68 -46.27
N THR A 141 19.94 69.56 -46.47
CA THR A 141 19.87 68.39 -45.58
C THR A 141 21.05 68.34 -44.60
N LEU A 142 20.76 68.25 -43.30
CA LEU A 142 21.73 67.81 -42.29
C LEU A 142 21.62 66.29 -42.13
N LYS A 143 22.64 65.57 -42.60
CA LYS A 143 22.71 64.10 -42.51
C LYS A 143 23.76 63.71 -41.47
N VAL A 144 23.39 62.89 -40.49
CA VAL A 144 24.32 62.33 -39.50
C VAL A 144 24.14 60.82 -39.51
N GLU A 145 25.15 60.10 -40.00
CA GLU A 145 25.07 58.66 -40.22
C GLU A 145 25.31 57.84 -38.94
N ALA A 146 25.08 56.53 -39.00
CA ALA A 146 25.23 55.62 -37.86
C ALA A 146 26.62 55.76 -37.20
N ASN A 147 26.65 55.86 -35.86
CA ASN A 147 27.87 56.04 -35.06
C ASN A 147 28.64 57.37 -35.31
N ALA A 148 28.10 58.28 -36.12
CA ALA A 148 28.68 59.62 -36.28
C ALA A 148 28.26 60.55 -35.11
N LYS A 149 29.03 61.61 -34.88
CA LYS A 149 28.79 62.57 -33.78
C LYS A 149 28.67 64.01 -34.28
N LEU A 150 27.63 64.70 -33.85
CA LEU A 150 27.50 66.14 -33.93
C LEU A 150 27.65 66.73 -32.51
N VAL A 151 28.78 67.40 -32.27
CA VAL A 151 29.10 68.00 -30.96
C VAL A 151 28.89 69.51 -31.04
N ILE A 152 27.95 70.02 -30.26
CA ILE A 152 27.64 71.45 -30.14
C ILE A 152 28.31 71.97 -28.88
N LYS A 153 29.31 72.84 -29.07
CA LYS A 153 30.08 73.50 -28.01
C LYS A 153 30.21 74.98 -28.34
N SER A 154 29.08 75.66 -28.40
CA SER A 154 28.97 77.05 -28.82
C SER A 154 28.09 77.84 -27.85
N ALA A 155 28.65 78.88 -27.25
CA ALA A 155 27.92 79.77 -26.34
C ALA A 155 26.82 80.61 -27.05
N SER A 156 26.78 80.64 -28.39
CA SER A 156 25.70 81.27 -29.16
C SER A 156 24.55 80.32 -29.49
N TYR A 157 24.73 79.00 -29.32
CA TYR A 157 23.73 78.02 -29.71
C TYR A 157 22.42 78.17 -28.91
N GLN A 158 21.32 78.16 -29.65
CA GLN A 158 19.94 78.03 -29.17
C GLN A 158 19.16 77.13 -30.14
N GLY A 159 18.03 76.59 -29.70
CA GLY A 159 17.21 75.64 -30.46
C GLY A 159 16.61 76.18 -31.77
N LEU A 160 16.63 77.50 -31.98
CA LEU A 160 16.26 78.18 -33.23
C LEU A 160 17.48 78.49 -34.14
N SER A 161 18.65 77.90 -33.85
CA SER A 161 19.85 78.07 -34.65
C SER A 161 19.65 77.63 -36.10
N THR A 162 20.33 78.30 -37.04
CA THR A 162 20.30 77.98 -38.47
C THR A 162 20.90 76.62 -38.82
N LEU A 163 21.49 75.92 -37.84
CA LEU A 163 21.87 74.51 -37.96
C LEU A 163 20.68 73.61 -38.32
N TRP A 164 19.48 73.97 -37.82
CA TRP A 164 18.24 73.21 -37.99
C TRP A 164 17.28 73.85 -39.02
N ALA A 165 17.77 74.74 -39.89
CA ALA A 165 16.90 75.46 -40.83
C ALA A 165 16.40 74.60 -42.02
N GLY A 166 16.74 73.31 -42.07
CA GLY A 166 16.57 72.43 -43.23
C GLY A 166 15.95 71.07 -42.89
N ILE A 167 16.30 70.03 -43.65
CA ILE A 167 15.83 68.66 -43.42
C ILE A 167 16.86 67.88 -42.59
N GLU A 168 16.47 67.37 -41.43
CA GLU A 168 17.30 66.49 -40.61
C GLU A 168 17.13 65.01 -40.98
N GLN A 169 18.26 64.34 -41.27
CA GLN A 169 18.36 62.89 -41.44
C GLN A 169 19.40 62.34 -40.46
N LEU A 170 18.98 62.13 -39.21
CA LEU A 170 19.84 61.58 -38.16
C LEU A 170 19.56 60.09 -37.98
N ASP A 171 20.60 59.27 -38.13
CA ASP A 171 20.53 57.84 -37.88
C ASP A 171 20.27 57.57 -36.37
N PRO A 172 19.44 56.57 -35.99
CA PRO A 172 19.24 56.20 -34.59
C PRO A 172 20.51 55.90 -33.78
N ALA A 173 21.58 55.44 -34.43
CA ALA A 173 22.88 55.17 -33.82
C ALA A 173 23.85 56.37 -33.84
N SER A 174 23.47 57.51 -34.42
CA SER A 174 24.25 58.76 -34.33
C SER A 174 24.22 59.37 -32.92
N GLU A 175 25.10 60.32 -32.61
CA GLU A 175 25.09 61.07 -31.34
C GLU A 175 25.00 62.57 -31.58
N VAL A 176 24.00 63.23 -30.99
CA VAL A 176 23.96 64.69 -30.83
C VAL A 176 24.40 65.01 -29.40
N ARG A 177 25.50 65.74 -29.26
CA ARG A 177 26.13 66.03 -27.97
C ARG A 177 26.23 67.53 -27.74
N LEU A 178 25.68 68.03 -26.64
CA LEU A 178 25.78 69.43 -26.23
C LEU A 178 26.74 69.55 -25.04
N GLU A 179 27.83 70.29 -25.21
CA GLU A 179 28.84 70.52 -24.15
C GLU A 179 28.81 71.95 -23.59
N GLU A 180 28.44 72.92 -24.43
CA GLU A 180 28.34 74.33 -24.07
C GLU A 180 27.31 75.00 -24.99
N VAL A 181 26.38 75.76 -24.39
CA VAL A 181 25.27 76.44 -25.08
C VAL A 181 24.96 77.76 -24.39
N ALA A 182 24.16 78.62 -25.02
CA ALA A 182 23.76 79.88 -24.42
C ALA A 182 23.02 79.68 -23.07
N PRO A 183 23.28 80.52 -22.05
CA PRO A 183 22.48 80.53 -20.83
C PRO A 183 21.00 80.78 -21.11
N LYS A 184 20.08 80.10 -20.41
CA LYS A 184 18.61 80.21 -20.60
C LYS A 184 18.10 79.77 -21.98
N ALA A 185 18.92 79.04 -22.75
CA ALA A 185 18.51 78.54 -24.04
C ALA A 185 17.44 77.44 -23.95
N VAL A 186 16.52 77.48 -24.91
CA VAL A 186 15.81 76.27 -25.37
C VAL A 186 16.81 75.46 -26.19
N LEU A 187 17.02 74.18 -25.87
CA LEU A 187 18.04 73.35 -26.52
C LEU A 187 17.58 72.85 -27.89
N PHE A 188 16.30 72.52 -28.01
CA PHE A 188 15.68 72.08 -29.25
C PHE A 188 14.30 72.71 -29.38
N SER A 189 13.99 73.32 -30.52
CA SER A 189 12.61 73.74 -30.81
C SER A 189 12.00 72.76 -31.78
N PRO A 190 10.94 72.00 -31.44
CA PRO A 190 10.29 71.07 -32.38
C PRO A 190 9.75 71.77 -33.63
N ALA A 191 9.46 73.06 -33.56
CA ALA A 191 9.07 73.88 -34.72
C ALA A 191 10.23 74.12 -35.70
N ALA A 192 11.47 74.01 -35.23
CA ALA A 192 12.69 74.11 -36.03
C ALA A 192 13.28 72.74 -36.39
N LEU A 193 12.60 71.62 -36.09
CA LEU A 193 13.08 70.28 -36.45
C LEU A 193 12.13 69.63 -37.46
N THR A 194 12.66 68.85 -38.39
CA THR A 194 11.86 68.05 -39.32
C THR A 194 11.40 66.75 -38.66
N THR A 195 10.11 66.44 -38.80
CA THR A 195 9.55 65.17 -38.32
C THR A 195 9.99 64.00 -39.21
N GLN A 196 10.66 63.01 -38.63
CA GLN A 196 11.01 61.76 -39.31
C GLN A 196 9.96 60.67 -39.03
N THR A 197 10.07 59.49 -39.63
CA THR A 197 9.10 58.37 -39.53
C THR A 197 8.73 57.99 -38.08
N ASN A 198 9.62 58.26 -37.11
CA ASN A 198 9.40 57.98 -35.68
C ASN A 198 9.45 59.25 -34.79
N GLY A 199 9.23 60.45 -35.35
CA GLY A 199 9.25 61.73 -34.62
C GLY A 199 10.54 62.55 -34.81
N PHE A 200 10.89 63.39 -33.84
CA PHE A 200 12.10 64.25 -33.87
C PHE A 200 13.33 63.45 -33.44
N LEU A 201 13.84 62.62 -34.35
CA LEU A 201 14.95 61.70 -34.08
C LEU A 201 16.29 62.45 -33.98
N LEU A 202 16.89 62.43 -32.79
CA LEU A 202 18.23 62.99 -32.50
C LEU A 202 19.30 61.91 -32.24
N GLY A 203 19.07 60.67 -32.70
CA GLY A 203 19.94 59.53 -32.38
C GLY A 203 20.06 59.30 -30.87
N LYS A 204 21.30 59.22 -30.37
CA LYS A 204 21.69 59.31 -28.96
C LYS A 204 21.85 60.77 -28.57
N LEU A 205 21.14 61.22 -27.55
CA LEU A 205 21.23 62.60 -27.07
C LEU A 205 22.07 62.68 -25.79
N THR A 206 23.15 63.44 -25.83
CA THR A 206 24.05 63.65 -24.69
C THR A 206 24.11 65.14 -24.32
N ILE A 207 23.84 65.49 -23.07
CA ILE A 207 24.11 66.81 -22.48
C ILE A 207 25.24 66.65 -21.47
N ALA A 208 26.31 67.43 -21.61
CA ALA A 208 27.49 67.40 -20.76
C ALA A 208 27.96 68.82 -20.44
N PHE A 209 27.09 69.60 -19.80
CA PHE A 209 27.36 71.00 -19.48
C PHE A 209 28.37 71.14 -18.35
N SER A 210 29.26 72.13 -18.47
CA SER A 210 30.29 72.45 -17.47
C SER A 210 30.05 73.78 -16.75
N SER A 211 29.12 74.62 -17.24
CA SER A 211 28.82 75.94 -16.66
C SER A 211 27.82 75.89 -15.49
N GLY A 212 28.22 76.41 -14.35
CA GLY A 212 27.38 76.51 -13.15
C GLY A 212 26.31 77.61 -13.24
N ASN A 213 25.41 77.65 -12.25
CA ASN A 213 24.39 78.68 -12.04
C ASN A 213 23.54 79.05 -13.27
N THR A 214 23.21 78.06 -14.11
CA THR A 214 22.47 78.31 -15.36
C THR A 214 21.20 77.48 -15.42
N GLN A 215 20.17 77.99 -16.10
CA GLN A 215 18.91 77.31 -16.35
C GLN A 215 18.77 77.06 -17.85
N TRP A 216 18.26 75.90 -18.25
CA TRP A 216 17.97 75.56 -19.65
C TRP A 216 16.59 74.92 -19.77
N GLN A 217 16.09 74.89 -21.00
CA GLN A 217 14.86 74.19 -21.35
C GLN A 217 15.16 73.22 -22.49
N LEU A 218 14.79 71.94 -22.35
CA LEU A 218 15.09 70.93 -23.36
C LEU A 218 14.30 71.20 -24.65
N VAL A 219 12.98 71.41 -24.53
CA VAL A 219 12.08 71.75 -25.64
C VAL A 219 11.04 72.80 -25.29
N ASP A 220 10.54 73.52 -26.28
CA ASP A 220 9.45 74.51 -26.18
C ASP A 220 8.09 74.03 -26.73
N GLY A 221 7.99 72.77 -27.17
CA GLY A 221 6.75 72.10 -27.57
C GLY A 221 6.77 70.58 -27.35
N SER A 222 5.70 69.89 -27.75
CA SER A 222 5.65 68.42 -27.74
C SER A 222 6.69 67.83 -28.68
N ALA A 223 7.41 66.81 -28.22
CA ALA A 223 8.52 66.25 -28.98
C ALA A 223 8.79 64.77 -28.64
N THR A 224 8.90 63.93 -29.66
CA THR A 224 9.49 62.60 -29.50
C THR A 224 11.00 62.74 -29.70
N LEU A 225 11.75 62.92 -28.61
CA LEU A 225 13.17 63.22 -28.61
C LEU A 225 13.96 61.93 -28.43
N ALA A 226 14.70 61.56 -29.46
CA ALA A 226 15.63 60.43 -29.51
C ALA A 226 15.01 59.02 -29.61
N SER A 227 15.62 58.21 -30.49
CA SER A 227 15.36 56.77 -30.66
C SER A 227 16.36 55.89 -29.91
N SER A 228 17.41 56.48 -29.32
CA SER A 228 18.50 55.78 -28.61
C SER A 228 18.71 56.36 -27.19
N ALA A 229 19.78 55.94 -26.49
CA ALA A 229 20.04 56.30 -25.10
C ALA A 229 20.18 57.82 -24.89
N VAL A 230 19.61 58.33 -23.80
CA VAL A 230 19.68 59.75 -23.41
C VAL A 230 20.49 59.89 -22.12
N SER A 231 21.47 60.79 -22.12
CA SER A 231 22.31 61.04 -20.95
C SER A 231 22.50 62.53 -20.73
N PHE A 232 21.98 63.03 -19.60
CA PHE A 232 22.05 64.42 -19.21
C PHE A 232 22.92 64.58 -17.96
N MET A 233 24.01 65.30 -18.10
CA MET A 233 24.91 65.70 -17.02
C MET A 233 24.99 67.22 -17.02
N ILE A 234 24.49 67.82 -15.94
CA ILE A 234 24.54 69.27 -15.73
C ILE A 234 25.17 69.58 -14.36
N PRO A 235 25.80 70.74 -14.17
CA PRO A 235 26.41 71.09 -12.88
C PRO A 235 25.37 71.16 -11.75
N SER A 236 25.79 70.85 -10.53
CA SER A 236 24.91 70.74 -9.36
C SER A 236 24.11 72.02 -9.04
N SER A 237 24.67 73.19 -9.37
CA SER A 237 24.04 74.51 -9.20
C SER A 237 23.06 74.90 -10.33
N SER A 238 22.91 74.06 -11.34
CA SER A 238 22.18 74.38 -12.58
C SER A 238 20.90 73.55 -12.71
N SER A 239 20.00 73.96 -13.62
CA SER A 239 18.75 73.25 -13.86
C SER A 239 18.36 73.10 -15.32
N LEU A 240 17.65 72.01 -15.65
CA LEU A 240 17.09 71.75 -16.98
C LEU A 240 15.60 71.43 -16.88
N THR A 241 14.75 72.26 -17.48
CA THR A 241 13.32 71.98 -17.64
C THR A 241 13.10 71.10 -18.85
N LEU A 242 12.55 69.91 -18.65
CA LEU A 242 12.36 68.91 -19.70
C LEU A 242 11.24 69.30 -20.65
N ALA A 243 10.10 69.79 -20.14
CA ALA A 243 8.92 70.04 -20.96
C ALA A 243 8.20 71.36 -20.62
N PRO A 244 7.57 72.02 -21.62
CA PRO A 244 6.64 73.12 -21.39
C PRO A 244 5.24 72.59 -21.01
N ALA A 245 4.32 73.45 -20.55
CA ALA A 245 2.96 73.03 -20.21
C ALA A 245 2.23 72.36 -21.39
N ASN A 246 1.36 71.40 -21.07
CA ASN A 246 0.46 70.73 -22.03
C ASN A 246 1.21 70.05 -23.19
N SER A 247 2.38 69.50 -22.90
CA SER A 247 3.23 68.83 -23.88
C SER A 247 3.42 67.35 -23.58
N GLN A 248 3.76 66.61 -24.62
CA GLN A 248 4.18 65.22 -24.52
C GLN A 248 5.61 65.08 -25.00
N ILE A 249 6.44 64.47 -24.17
CA ILE A 249 7.81 64.11 -24.51
C ILE A 249 7.95 62.60 -24.46
N SER A 250 8.65 62.03 -25.43
CA SER A 250 8.95 60.60 -25.44
C SER A 250 10.43 60.38 -25.72
N PHE A 251 11.07 59.62 -24.84
CA PHE A 251 12.42 59.11 -24.99
C PHE A 251 12.34 57.64 -25.43
N GLY A 252 12.85 57.31 -26.61
CA GLY A 252 12.74 55.98 -27.20
C GLY A 252 13.43 54.85 -26.41
N GLN A 253 14.45 55.18 -25.60
CA GLN A 253 15.19 54.25 -24.74
C GLN A 253 15.26 54.76 -23.28
N GLY A 254 16.42 54.60 -22.61
CA GLY A 254 16.63 55.03 -21.23
C GLY A 254 16.99 56.51 -21.10
N LEU A 255 16.61 57.10 -19.97
CA LEU A 255 16.89 58.48 -19.57
C LEU A 255 17.80 58.47 -18.34
N ALA A 256 19.06 58.86 -18.52
CA ALA A 256 20.02 59.02 -17.43
C ALA A 256 20.20 60.50 -17.08
N LEU A 257 19.99 60.84 -15.81
CA LEU A 257 20.08 62.19 -15.25
C LEU A 257 21.20 62.22 -14.19
N ALA A 258 22.11 63.18 -14.30
CA ALA A 258 23.23 63.33 -13.39
C ALA A 258 23.48 64.81 -13.03
N GLY A 259 23.79 65.07 -11.75
CA GLY A 259 24.22 66.39 -11.28
C GLY A 259 23.10 67.30 -10.76
N GLY A 260 22.76 68.36 -11.49
CA GLY A 260 21.83 69.41 -11.03
C GLY A 260 20.35 69.03 -10.94
N THR A 261 19.48 70.04 -11.06
CA THR A 261 18.01 69.87 -10.93
C THR A 261 17.33 69.74 -12.28
N PHE A 262 16.57 68.67 -12.47
CA PHE A 262 15.75 68.44 -13.66
C PHE A 262 14.29 68.72 -13.31
N TYR A 263 13.67 69.69 -13.98
CA TYR A 263 12.25 69.99 -13.81
C TYR A 263 11.44 69.26 -14.87
N GLY A 264 10.38 68.55 -14.48
CA GLY A 264 9.42 68.03 -15.47
C GLY A 264 8.75 69.17 -16.24
N GLN A 265 8.24 70.17 -15.49
CA GLN A 265 7.69 71.41 -16.02
C GLN A 265 7.83 72.60 -15.06
N ASN A 266 7.65 73.83 -15.56
CA ASN A 266 7.73 75.07 -14.80
C ASN A 266 6.43 75.91 -14.77
N GLN A 267 5.27 75.26 -14.85
CA GLN A 267 4.01 75.97 -15.06
C GLN A 267 3.06 75.83 -13.87
N VAL A 268 2.18 76.83 -13.69
CA VAL A 268 1.18 76.85 -12.61
C VAL A 268 0.00 75.92 -12.95
N ASN A 269 -0.31 75.70 -14.22
CA ASN A 269 -1.33 74.76 -14.67
C ASN A 269 -0.81 73.92 -15.85
N GLY A 270 -1.51 72.81 -16.13
CA GLY A 270 -1.29 72.00 -17.32
C GLY A 270 -0.75 70.60 -17.00
N THR A 271 -0.84 69.72 -18.00
CA THR A 271 -0.39 68.33 -17.90
C THR A 271 0.80 68.08 -18.82
N VAL A 272 1.87 67.54 -18.26
CA VAL A 272 3.04 67.07 -19.00
C VAL A 272 3.15 65.55 -18.85
N SER A 273 3.29 64.86 -19.99
CA SER A 273 3.55 63.42 -20.04
C SER A 273 4.92 63.17 -20.63
N ILE A 274 5.79 62.47 -19.90
CA ILE A 274 7.15 62.11 -20.29
C ILE A 274 7.23 60.58 -20.36
N ALA A 275 7.30 60.01 -21.55
CA ALA A 275 7.48 58.58 -21.75
C ALA A 275 8.97 58.21 -21.78
N VAL A 276 9.36 57.14 -21.07
CA VAL A 276 10.72 56.59 -21.06
C VAL A 276 10.64 55.12 -21.47
N GLY A 277 11.21 54.81 -22.63
CA GLY A 277 11.13 53.48 -23.26
C GLY A 277 11.91 52.37 -22.53
N GLN A 278 12.96 52.72 -21.79
CA GLN A 278 13.72 51.81 -20.92
C GLN A 278 13.93 52.42 -19.53
N ASP A 279 15.15 52.38 -19.00
CA ASP A 279 15.44 52.73 -17.60
C ASP A 279 15.45 54.24 -17.37
N LEU A 280 14.90 54.68 -16.23
CA LEU A 280 15.10 56.02 -15.67
C LEU A 280 16.16 55.93 -14.58
N GLN A 281 17.30 56.57 -14.81
CA GLN A 281 18.45 56.52 -13.91
C GLN A 281 18.81 57.92 -13.39
N LEU A 282 18.94 58.06 -12.08
CA LEU A 282 19.39 59.29 -11.42
C LEU A 282 20.67 59.01 -10.63
N THR A 283 21.70 59.81 -10.87
CA THR A 283 23.01 59.68 -10.19
C THR A 283 23.64 61.01 -9.82
N SER A 284 24.67 60.98 -8.99
CA SER A 284 25.58 62.12 -8.77
C SER A 284 24.86 63.39 -8.26
N ASN A 285 24.05 63.26 -7.20
CA ASN A 285 23.23 64.32 -6.61
C ASN A 285 22.09 64.88 -7.49
N ALA A 286 21.67 64.15 -8.53
CA ALA A 286 20.57 64.58 -9.39
C ALA A 286 19.26 64.75 -8.60
N VAL A 287 18.57 65.86 -8.84
CA VAL A 287 17.22 66.10 -8.30
C VAL A 287 16.23 66.12 -9.45
N LEU A 288 15.33 65.14 -9.52
CA LEU A 288 14.19 65.21 -10.43
C LEU A 288 13.00 65.82 -9.68
N GLN A 289 12.71 67.08 -9.97
CA GLN A 289 11.53 67.76 -9.44
C GLN A 289 10.42 67.75 -10.50
N LEU A 290 9.30 67.09 -10.21
CA LEU A 290 8.23 66.93 -11.19
C LEU A 290 7.66 68.29 -11.64
N ASN A 291 7.25 69.13 -10.69
CA ASN A 291 6.79 70.49 -10.96
C ASN A 291 7.71 71.50 -10.24
N GLN A 292 8.27 72.45 -10.98
CA GLN A 292 9.05 73.55 -10.39
C GLN A 292 8.15 74.46 -9.55
N THR A 293 6.98 74.82 -10.07
CA THR A 293 6.01 75.68 -9.39
C THR A 293 5.12 74.86 -8.47
N ALA A 294 4.95 75.32 -7.22
CA ALA A 294 4.05 74.70 -6.27
C ALA A 294 2.58 74.92 -6.64
N SER A 295 2.02 74.05 -7.48
CA SER A 295 0.61 74.06 -7.87
C SER A 295 -0.02 72.67 -7.83
N SER A 296 -1.27 72.59 -7.36
CA SER A 296 -2.06 71.36 -7.38
C SER A 296 -2.69 71.06 -8.75
N THR A 297 -2.68 72.01 -9.68
CA THR A 297 -3.22 71.86 -11.04
C THR A 297 -2.12 71.57 -12.07
N ALA A 298 -0.85 71.67 -11.68
CA ALA A 298 0.30 71.25 -12.47
C ALA A 298 0.51 69.73 -12.31
N ILE A 299 0.40 68.99 -13.41
CA ILE A 299 0.50 67.54 -13.44
C ILE A 299 1.70 67.13 -14.29
N THR A 300 2.67 66.43 -13.70
CA THR A 300 3.76 65.79 -14.44
C THR A 300 3.71 64.28 -14.24
N LEU A 301 3.64 63.56 -15.35
CA LEU A 301 3.55 62.10 -15.38
C LEU A 301 4.74 61.53 -16.14
N PHE A 302 5.55 60.72 -15.46
CA PHE A 302 6.53 59.88 -16.11
C PHE A 302 5.91 58.52 -16.42
N ASP A 303 5.85 58.12 -17.68
CA ASP A 303 5.42 56.79 -18.12
C ASP A 303 6.66 55.93 -18.42
N LEU A 304 7.03 55.10 -17.46
CA LEU A 304 8.28 54.34 -17.43
C LEU A 304 8.05 52.87 -17.79
N LYS A 305 8.71 52.39 -18.84
CA LYS A 305 8.65 50.99 -19.27
C LYS A 305 9.78 50.11 -18.73
N GLY A 306 10.92 50.70 -18.36
CA GLY A 306 12.07 49.98 -17.78
C GLY A 306 12.21 50.15 -16.27
N ASN A 307 13.43 49.99 -15.77
CA ASN A 307 13.77 50.06 -14.35
C ASN A 307 13.80 51.51 -13.83
N LEU A 308 13.50 51.69 -12.54
CA LEU A 308 13.74 52.94 -11.83
C LEU A 308 14.99 52.77 -10.96
N LEU A 309 16.06 53.50 -11.31
CA LEU A 309 17.36 53.42 -10.68
C LEU A 309 17.71 54.77 -10.04
N LEU A 310 17.80 54.81 -8.71
CA LEU A 310 18.07 56.04 -7.95
C LEU A 310 19.16 55.76 -6.91
N ASP A 311 20.31 56.42 -7.06
CA ASP A 311 21.41 56.31 -6.08
C ASP A 311 21.07 57.00 -4.75
N ASN A 312 21.93 56.83 -3.74
CA ASN A 312 21.71 57.35 -2.39
C ASN A 312 21.93 58.87 -2.25
N THR A 313 22.47 59.53 -3.27
CA THR A 313 22.74 60.98 -3.28
C THR A 313 21.67 61.78 -4.01
N SER A 314 20.91 61.10 -4.87
CA SER A 314 19.91 61.68 -5.75
C SER A 314 18.52 61.60 -5.13
N SER A 315 17.57 62.41 -5.62
CA SER A 315 16.19 62.40 -5.12
C SER A 315 15.16 62.66 -6.22
N ILE A 316 13.95 62.17 -6.00
CA ILE A 316 12.77 62.48 -6.82
C ILE A 316 11.76 63.18 -5.92
N ILE A 317 11.41 64.42 -6.27
CA ILE A 317 10.62 65.29 -5.40
C ILE A 317 9.47 65.96 -6.14
N ASN A 318 8.48 66.38 -5.38
CA ASN A 318 7.47 67.34 -5.81
C ASN A 318 7.14 68.31 -4.69
N SER A 319 6.24 69.26 -4.94
CA SER A 319 5.86 70.27 -3.96
C SER A 319 5.34 69.65 -2.65
N ALA A 320 5.96 70.07 -1.55
CA ALA A 320 5.53 69.75 -0.18
C ALA A 320 4.41 70.68 0.34
N ALA A 321 4.03 71.71 -0.43
CA ALA A 321 3.11 72.77 0.01
C ALA A 321 1.69 72.63 -0.55
N VAL A 322 1.49 71.83 -1.59
CA VAL A 322 0.19 71.64 -2.25
C VAL A 322 -0.02 70.17 -2.60
N ASN A 323 -1.28 69.77 -2.78
CA ASN A 323 -1.59 68.41 -3.20
C ASN A 323 -1.12 68.17 -4.64
N THR A 324 -0.14 67.29 -4.81
CA THR A 324 0.41 66.91 -6.10
C THR A 324 0.21 65.42 -6.42
N SER A 325 -0.76 64.76 -5.78
CA SER A 325 -1.00 63.31 -5.90
C SER A 325 -1.18 62.80 -7.34
N SER A 326 -1.63 63.68 -8.24
CA SER A 326 -1.82 63.41 -9.67
C SER A 326 -0.51 63.39 -10.47
N SER A 327 0.58 63.93 -9.91
CA SER A 327 1.93 63.85 -10.49
C SER A 327 2.67 62.63 -9.96
N GLY A 328 3.43 61.97 -10.81
CA GLY A 328 4.09 60.74 -10.41
C GLY A 328 4.79 59.98 -11.52
N ILE A 329 5.29 58.81 -11.14
CA ILE A 329 5.89 57.83 -12.05
C ILE A 329 4.90 56.67 -12.19
N LYS A 330 4.50 56.38 -13.42
CA LYS A 330 3.69 55.23 -13.82
C LYS A 330 4.63 54.17 -14.39
N LEU A 331 4.56 52.97 -13.84
CA LEU A 331 5.28 51.80 -14.31
C LEU A 331 4.34 51.04 -15.25
N SER A 332 4.63 51.05 -16.55
CA SER A 332 3.75 50.55 -17.62
C SER A 332 4.36 49.42 -18.47
N GLY A 333 5.52 48.93 -18.09
CA GLY A 333 6.23 47.82 -18.70
C GLY A 333 5.55 46.47 -18.42
N THR A 334 5.54 45.61 -19.44
CA THR A 334 4.94 44.26 -19.38
C THR A 334 5.85 43.24 -18.70
N ASP A 335 7.17 43.50 -18.72
CA ASP A 335 8.18 42.72 -17.99
C ASP A 335 8.40 43.29 -16.58
N TRP A 336 9.17 42.57 -15.75
CA TRP A 336 9.49 43.03 -14.40
C TRP A 336 10.35 44.30 -14.43
N GLN A 337 9.78 45.40 -13.97
CA GLN A 337 10.49 46.65 -13.74
C GLN A 337 11.10 46.65 -12.33
N THR A 338 12.42 46.77 -12.24
CA THR A 338 13.11 46.81 -10.96
C THR A 338 13.12 48.23 -10.40
N LEU A 339 12.72 48.38 -9.13
CA LEU A 339 12.79 49.61 -8.36
C LEU A 339 13.98 49.50 -7.42
N ASN A 340 15.11 50.06 -7.85
CA ASN A 340 16.32 50.16 -7.05
C ASN A 340 16.50 51.62 -6.61
N THR A 341 15.84 51.98 -5.51
CA THR A 341 15.75 53.37 -5.04
C THR A 341 16.40 53.53 -3.67
N ALA A 342 17.68 53.91 -3.64
CA ALA A 342 18.40 54.18 -2.42
C ALA A 342 18.14 55.61 -1.88
N GLY A 343 17.91 56.57 -2.78
CA GLY A 343 17.54 57.94 -2.44
C GLY A 343 16.05 58.11 -2.11
N PRO A 344 15.66 59.26 -1.52
CA PRO A 344 14.28 59.50 -1.13
C PRO A 344 13.36 59.85 -2.31
N ILE A 345 12.11 59.39 -2.24
CA ILE A 345 11.02 59.78 -3.12
C ILE A 345 9.97 60.52 -2.28
N ASN A 346 9.86 61.83 -2.46
CA ASN A 346 9.06 62.71 -1.62
C ASN A 346 7.98 63.44 -2.42
N HIS A 347 6.74 63.40 -1.94
CA HIS A 347 5.56 64.03 -2.55
C HIS A 347 5.24 63.54 -3.97
N VAL A 348 5.74 62.35 -4.33
CA VAL A 348 5.63 61.76 -5.66
C VAL A 348 4.88 60.45 -5.57
N SER A 349 3.84 60.28 -6.37
CA SER A 349 3.11 59.02 -6.48
C SER A 349 3.84 58.04 -7.41
N LEU A 350 3.85 56.77 -7.04
CA LEU A 350 4.34 55.67 -7.87
C LEU A 350 3.16 54.73 -8.17
N THR A 351 2.89 54.45 -9.44
CA THR A 351 1.75 53.63 -9.83
C THR A 351 2.20 52.46 -10.70
N VAL A 352 2.00 51.23 -10.24
CA VAL A 352 2.11 50.04 -11.10
C VAL A 352 0.82 49.91 -11.90
N LYS A 353 0.91 50.12 -13.21
CA LYS A 353 -0.26 50.14 -14.09
C LYS A 353 -0.85 48.76 -14.30
N THR A 354 -2.14 48.72 -14.64
CA THR A 354 -2.82 47.48 -15.08
C THR A 354 -1.98 46.70 -16.09
N GLY A 355 -1.79 45.39 -15.84
CA GLY A 355 -1.00 44.49 -16.68
C GLY A 355 0.51 44.60 -16.51
N SER A 356 1.00 45.55 -15.70
CA SER A 356 2.43 45.79 -15.49
C SER A 356 2.97 45.09 -14.25
N LYS A 357 4.29 44.92 -14.19
CA LYS A 357 4.96 44.20 -13.10
C LYS A 357 6.14 45.00 -12.55
N ALA A 358 6.19 45.16 -11.23
CA ALA A 358 7.21 45.93 -10.54
C ALA A 358 7.83 45.10 -9.40
N ARG A 359 9.15 45.15 -9.24
CA ARG A 359 9.85 44.46 -8.15
C ARG A 359 10.79 45.39 -7.41
N LEU A 360 10.75 45.39 -6.08
CA LEU A 360 11.73 46.13 -5.29
C LEU A 360 13.08 45.41 -5.26
N ALA A 361 14.16 46.17 -5.37
CA ALA A 361 15.53 45.71 -5.15
C ALA A 361 16.17 46.32 -3.89
N ASN A 362 15.46 47.21 -3.21
CA ASN A 362 15.84 47.85 -1.95
C ASN A 362 14.57 48.30 -1.20
N ASN A 363 14.71 48.69 0.07
CA ASN A 363 13.62 49.34 0.79
C ASN A 363 13.21 50.63 0.08
N LEU A 364 11.91 50.77 -0.18
CA LEU A 364 11.34 51.96 -0.79
C LEU A 364 10.89 52.92 0.30
N SER A 365 11.65 54.00 0.52
CA SER A 365 11.28 55.05 1.48
C SER A 365 10.41 56.10 0.79
N LEU A 366 9.11 56.10 1.10
CA LEU A 366 8.15 57.09 0.61
C LEU A 366 7.97 58.19 1.65
N ASN A 367 8.32 59.42 1.30
CA ASN A 367 8.16 60.60 2.16
C ASN A 367 8.83 60.38 3.52
N SER A 368 10.11 60.76 3.61
CA SER A 368 10.87 60.59 4.86
C SER A 368 10.28 61.37 6.05
N SER A 369 9.48 62.41 5.79
CA SER A 369 8.79 63.23 6.79
C SER A 369 7.27 63.20 6.65
N ASN A 370 6.56 63.40 7.76
CA ASN A 370 5.10 63.42 7.77
C ASN A 370 4.56 64.62 6.98
N SER A 371 3.71 64.37 5.98
CA SER A 371 3.06 65.40 5.18
C SER A 371 1.66 64.94 4.78
N VAL A 372 0.71 65.89 4.70
CA VAL A 372 -0.64 65.63 4.18
C VAL A 372 -0.62 65.45 2.66
N TYR A 373 0.42 65.93 1.98
CA TYR A 373 0.63 65.80 0.53
C TYR A 373 1.66 64.71 0.20
N ALA A 374 1.75 63.69 1.05
CA ALA A 374 2.66 62.58 0.84
C ALA A 374 2.23 61.74 -0.39
N GLY A 375 3.21 61.30 -1.18
CA GLY A 375 2.96 60.45 -2.35
C GLY A 375 2.40 59.07 -2.00
N THR A 376 1.76 58.42 -3.00
CA THR A 376 1.16 57.08 -2.86
C THR A 376 1.88 56.05 -3.73
N VAL A 377 2.18 54.86 -3.20
CA VAL A 377 2.41 53.67 -4.02
C VAL A 377 1.07 52.99 -4.30
N THR A 378 0.67 52.93 -5.57
CA THR A 378 -0.57 52.28 -6.02
C THR A 378 -0.24 51.07 -6.88
N VAL A 379 -0.83 49.92 -6.57
CA VAL A 379 -0.84 48.73 -7.42
C VAL A 379 -2.24 48.59 -8.00
N GLU A 380 -2.40 48.92 -9.29
CA GLU A 380 -3.70 48.94 -9.96
C GLU A 380 -4.28 47.53 -10.19
N ASN A 381 -5.54 47.47 -10.61
CA ASN A 381 -6.19 46.21 -10.99
C ASN A 381 -5.40 45.48 -12.08
N GLY A 382 -5.10 44.20 -11.86
CA GLY A 382 -4.32 43.36 -12.76
C GLY A 382 -2.82 43.66 -12.78
N ALA A 383 -2.32 44.58 -11.96
CA ALA A 383 -0.89 44.85 -11.79
C ALA A 383 -0.26 43.93 -10.75
N SER A 384 1.05 43.73 -10.83
CA SER A 384 1.82 42.91 -9.87
C SER A 384 2.94 43.71 -9.22
N LEU A 385 3.03 43.64 -7.90
CA LEU A 385 4.17 44.15 -7.12
C LEU A 385 4.84 43.00 -6.37
N ASP A 386 6.12 42.81 -6.62
CA ASP A 386 6.98 41.94 -5.84
C ASP A 386 7.84 42.76 -4.89
N PHE A 387 7.71 42.50 -3.59
CA PHE A 387 8.49 43.22 -2.60
C PHE A 387 9.96 42.83 -2.62
N GLY A 388 10.36 41.75 -3.31
CA GLY A 388 11.75 41.31 -3.40
C GLY A 388 12.34 40.95 -2.04
N ALA A 389 13.59 40.51 -2.02
CA ALA A 389 14.32 40.22 -0.79
C ALA A 389 15.82 40.50 -0.96
N ASP A 390 16.49 40.73 0.16
CA ASP A 390 17.95 40.80 0.21
C ASP A 390 18.61 39.42 0.02
N ALA A 391 19.94 39.39 0.01
CA ALA A 391 20.72 38.16 -0.15
C ALA A 391 20.51 37.15 1.01
N ALA A 392 20.04 37.59 2.17
CA ALA A 392 19.70 36.74 3.31
C ALA A 392 18.23 36.27 3.29
N GLY A 393 17.45 36.68 2.28
CA GLY A 393 16.04 36.34 2.15
C GLY A 393 15.09 37.22 2.97
N ASN A 394 15.58 38.32 3.56
CA ASN A 394 14.72 39.29 4.24
C ASN A 394 13.99 40.14 3.19
N GLY A 395 12.66 40.11 3.21
CA GLY A 395 11.85 40.89 2.27
C GLY A 395 12.02 42.40 2.43
N TYR A 396 12.10 43.14 1.31
CA TYR A 396 12.13 44.61 1.37
C TYR A 396 10.77 45.19 1.76
N ALA A 397 10.81 46.41 2.30
CA ALA A 397 9.63 47.11 2.79
C ALA A 397 9.40 48.44 2.07
N VAL A 398 8.12 48.79 1.93
CA VAL A 398 7.68 50.16 1.67
C VAL A 398 7.54 50.88 3.01
N THR A 399 8.39 51.88 3.24
CA THR A 399 8.54 52.59 4.52
C THR A 399 8.25 54.08 4.38
N GLY A 400 8.31 54.81 5.49
CA GLY A 400 8.12 56.26 5.53
C GLY A 400 6.69 56.68 5.84
N GLN A 401 6.36 57.92 5.50
CA GLN A 401 5.09 58.57 5.84
C GLN A 401 4.14 58.69 4.63
N GLY A 402 4.45 58.03 3.51
CA GLY A 402 3.59 57.94 2.33
C GLY A 402 2.33 57.10 2.50
N TYR A 403 1.59 56.94 1.40
CA TYR A 403 0.44 56.06 1.30
C TYR A 403 0.77 54.79 0.52
N PHE A 404 0.13 53.68 0.86
CA PHE A 404 0.17 52.44 0.10
C PHE A 404 -1.25 51.99 -0.25
N LYS A 405 -1.49 51.63 -1.51
CA LYS A 405 -2.80 51.22 -2.00
C LYS A 405 -2.67 50.02 -2.93
N ALA A 406 -3.28 48.90 -2.56
CA ALA A 406 -3.46 47.75 -3.45
C ALA A 406 -4.94 47.66 -3.88
N ASP A 407 -5.19 47.83 -5.17
CA ASP A 407 -6.54 47.83 -5.72
C ASP A 407 -7.09 46.42 -5.95
N LEU A 408 -8.40 46.36 -6.23
CA LEU A 408 -9.09 45.14 -6.64
C LEU A 408 -8.31 44.43 -7.75
N GLY A 409 -8.03 43.12 -7.62
CA GLY A 409 -7.39 42.33 -8.67
C GLY A 409 -5.88 42.55 -8.82
N SER A 410 -5.26 43.38 -7.98
CA SER A 410 -3.79 43.45 -7.89
C SER A 410 -3.19 42.15 -7.35
N THR A 411 -1.91 41.90 -7.66
CA THR A 411 -1.12 40.78 -7.10
C THR A 411 0.05 41.31 -6.29
N LEU A 412 0.18 40.85 -5.04
CA LEU A 412 1.28 41.20 -4.16
C LEU A 412 2.12 39.96 -3.85
N TYR A 413 3.41 39.97 -4.18
CA TYR A 413 4.36 38.94 -3.77
C TYR A 413 5.06 39.35 -2.48
N ILE A 414 4.63 38.72 -1.39
CA ILE A 414 4.97 38.99 0.00
C ILE A 414 6.20 38.16 0.35
N THR A 415 7.26 38.85 0.78
CA THR A 415 8.58 38.27 1.04
C THR A 415 9.03 38.44 2.50
N SER A 416 8.37 39.30 3.28
CA SER A 416 8.71 39.53 4.68
C SER A 416 8.31 38.34 5.56
N ALA A 417 9.16 38.00 6.54
CA ALA A 417 8.86 37.00 7.57
C ALA A 417 7.60 37.36 8.40
N GLN A 418 7.30 38.65 8.55
CA GLN A 418 6.12 39.15 9.28
C GLN A 418 4.88 39.28 8.38
N GLY A 419 4.94 38.79 7.14
CA GLY A 419 3.84 38.83 6.19
C GLY A 419 3.46 40.25 5.79
N ILE A 420 2.15 40.46 5.68
CA ILE A 420 1.56 41.74 5.31
C ILE A 420 0.52 42.15 6.35
N ASN A 421 0.67 43.36 6.87
CA ASN A 421 -0.11 43.84 8.00
C ASN A 421 -0.94 45.08 7.63
N ALA A 422 -2.21 45.08 8.05
CA ALA A 422 -3.10 46.24 8.00
C ALA A 422 -2.68 47.32 9.02
N THR A 423 -1.97 46.95 10.09
CA THR A 423 -1.53 47.86 11.16
C THR A 423 -0.10 47.57 11.62
N GLY A 424 0.54 48.54 12.28
CA GLY A 424 1.86 48.39 12.93
C GLY A 424 3.07 48.59 12.01
N THR A 425 4.28 48.42 12.54
CA THR A 425 5.54 48.78 11.87
C THR A 425 6.31 47.60 11.25
N MET A 426 5.67 46.43 11.13
CA MET A 426 6.30 45.20 10.62
C MET A 426 5.66 44.71 9.32
N GLY A 427 6.41 43.92 8.54
CA GLY A 427 5.97 43.33 7.26
C GLY A 427 6.49 44.09 6.04
N ASN A 428 6.01 43.73 4.85
CA ASN A 428 6.43 44.36 3.59
C ASN A 428 5.91 45.80 3.39
N VAL A 429 4.89 46.21 4.15
CA VAL A 429 4.37 47.59 4.15
C VAL A 429 4.45 48.12 5.57
N GLN A 430 5.08 49.27 5.76
CA GLN A 430 5.43 49.84 7.06
C GLN A 430 5.06 51.33 7.18
N VAL A 431 4.20 51.86 6.30
CA VAL A 431 3.64 53.22 6.40
C VAL A 431 2.54 53.31 7.47
N THR A 432 2.23 54.45 8.07
CA THR A 432 1.22 54.53 9.15
C THR A 432 -0.13 53.88 8.80
N ASP A 433 -0.80 53.26 9.78
CA ASP A 433 -2.02 52.46 9.60
C ASP A 433 -3.12 53.15 8.78
N THR A 434 -3.39 54.43 9.04
CA THR A 434 -4.38 55.24 8.32
C THR A 434 -4.03 55.53 6.85
N ARG A 435 -2.83 55.13 6.41
CA ARG A 435 -2.27 55.41 5.09
C ARG A 435 -2.00 54.16 4.25
N ARG A 436 -2.40 52.96 4.70
CA ARG A 436 -2.31 51.74 3.88
C ARG A 436 -3.70 51.12 3.66
N THR A 437 -3.99 50.73 2.41
CA THR A 437 -5.25 50.10 2.02
C THR A 437 -4.97 48.85 1.19
N PHE A 438 -5.57 47.74 1.61
CA PHE A 438 -5.49 46.46 0.90
C PHE A 438 -6.87 46.00 0.49
N ASN A 439 -7.14 45.92 -0.82
CA ASN A 439 -8.40 45.40 -1.29
C ASN A 439 -8.50 43.90 -0.99
N GLN A 440 -9.59 43.49 -0.33
CA GLN A 440 -9.79 42.09 0.05
C GLN A 440 -10.02 41.15 -1.13
N LEU A 441 -10.15 41.63 -2.37
CA LEU A 441 -10.21 40.78 -3.55
C LEU A 441 -8.83 40.64 -4.22
N ALA A 442 -7.77 41.31 -3.78
CA ALA A 442 -6.42 41.11 -4.33
C ALA A 442 -5.90 39.66 -4.21
N THR A 443 -4.86 39.35 -4.97
CA THR A 443 -4.08 38.10 -4.86
C THR A 443 -2.87 38.32 -3.96
N PHE A 444 -2.74 37.50 -2.92
CA PHE A 444 -1.64 37.56 -1.96
C PHE A 444 -0.77 36.31 -2.13
N VAL A 445 0.45 36.49 -2.65
CA VAL A 445 1.41 35.41 -2.89
C VAL A 445 2.49 35.46 -1.84
N TYR A 446 2.56 34.46 -0.96
CA TYR A 446 3.64 34.33 0.01
C TYR A 446 4.80 33.57 -0.64
N SER A 447 5.89 34.27 -0.96
CA SER A 447 7.02 33.76 -1.75
C SER A 447 8.38 34.04 -1.09
N GLY A 448 8.41 34.35 0.21
CA GLY A 448 9.65 34.57 0.94
C GLY A 448 10.52 33.31 1.01
N LEU A 449 11.83 33.48 1.13
CA LEU A 449 12.80 32.38 1.28
C LEU A 449 13.01 31.95 2.75
N VAL A 450 12.37 32.66 3.67
CA VAL A 450 12.39 32.41 5.12
C VAL A 450 10.98 32.02 5.60
N PRO A 451 10.83 31.42 6.80
CA PRO A 451 9.51 31.21 7.38
C PRO A 451 8.72 32.52 7.49
N GLN A 452 7.48 32.50 6.99
CA GLN A 452 6.60 33.65 7.02
C GLN A 452 5.41 33.44 7.95
N GLN A 453 4.85 34.54 8.41
CA GLN A 453 3.48 34.60 8.89
C GLN A 453 2.60 35.24 7.83
N THR A 454 1.29 35.03 7.87
CA THR A 454 0.37 35.77 6.99
C THR A 454 0.29 37.26 7.35
N GLY A 455 0.43 37.58 8.63
CA GLY A 455 0.12 38.91 9.15
C GLY A 455 -1.39 39.12 9.29
N ASN A 456 -1.80 40.36 9.52
CA ASN A 456 -3.17 40.72 9.91
C ASN A 456 -3.98 41.45 8.82
N VAL A 457 -3.57 41.40 7.55
CA VAL A 457 -4.29 42.08 6.44
C VAL A 457 -5.70 41.53 6.18
N PHE A 458 -5.93 40.26 6.52
CA PHE A 458 -7.17 39.58 6.20
C PHE A 458 -8.27 39.91 7.21
N THR A 459 -9.40 40.40 6.71
CA THR A 459 -10.61 40.56 7.52
C THR A 459 -11.37 39.23 7.60
N THR A 460 -12.19 39.06 8.64
CA THR A 460 -13.05 37.88 8.81
C THR A 460 -14.23 37.84 7.84
N THR A 461 -14.49 38.93 7.11
CA THR A 461 -15.51 39.00 6.06
C THR A 461 -15.07 38.21 4.81
N GLY A 462 -15.93 37.27 4.40
CA GLY A 462 -15.70 36.44 3.23
C GLY A 462 -15.70 37.25 1.93
N SER A 463 -14.65 37.10 1.11
CA SER A 463 -14.56 37.66 -0.24
C SER A 463 -13.90 36.66 -1.20
N GLY A 464 -14.00 36.91 -2.52
CA GLY A 464 -13.37 36.11 -3.59
C GLY A 464 -11.85 36.28 -3.68
N LYS A 465 -11.17 36.32 -2.54
CA LYS A 465 -9.74 36.58 -2.41
C LYS A 465 -8.91 35.36 -2.77
N ILE A 466 -7.68 35.57 -3.24
CA ILE A 466 -6.77 34.49 -3.63
C ILE A 466 -5.54 34.55 -2.74
N VAL A 467 -5.26 33.46 -2.04
CA VAL A 467 -4.05 33.31 -1.21
C VAL A 467 -3.21 32.19 -1.81
N VAL A 468 -1.99 32.51 -2.22
CA VAL A 468 -1.05 31.57 -2.82
C VAL A 468 0.13 31.37 -1.88
N ILE A 469 0.44 30.12 -1.56
CA ILE A 469 1.60 29.72 -0.78
C ILE A 469 2.64 29.17 -1.75
N ASP A 470 3.66 29.98 -2.01
CA ASP A 470 4.80 29.70 -2.89
C ASP A 470 6.13 29.83 -2.14
N ASN A 471 6.08 29.74 -0.81
CA ASN A 471 7.22 29.79 0.09
C ASN A 471 7.80 28.38 0.21
N PRO A 472 9.11 28.15 -0.05
CA PRO A 472 9.70 26.81 0.01
C PRO A 472 9.88 26.27 1.44
N THR A 473 9.73 27.12 2.46
CA THR A 473 9.86 26.78 3.89
C THR A 473 8.47 26.60 4.52
N SER A 474 7.94 27.61 5.22
CA SER A 474 6.62 27.57 5.84
C SER A 474 5.95 28.93 5.90
N VAL A 475 4.61 28.92 5.88
CA VAL A 475 3.77 30.08 6.13
C VAL A 475 2.79 29.73 7.24
N THR A 476 2.91 30.42 8.37
CA THR A 476 2.03 30.23 9.54
C THR A 476 0.90 31.25 9.52
N LEU A 477 -0.32 30.76 9.68
CA LEU A 477 -1.50 31.60 9.70
C LEU A 477 -1.57 32.42 11.01
N THR A 478 -1.62 33.75 10.90
CA THR A 478 -1.75 34.63 12.07
C THR A 478 -3.21 34.75 12.53
N ASN A 479 -4.15 34.87 11.58
CA ASN A 479 -5.58 35.03 11.84
C ASN A 479 -6.39 34.18 10.85
N SER A 480 -7.60 33.74 11.24
CA SER A 480 -8.47 32.99 10.36
C SER A 480 -8.80 33.76 9.09
N ILE A 481 -8.78 33.09 7.94
CA ILE A 481 -9.12 33.68 6.64
C ILE A 481 -10.44 33.07 6.17
N ASN A 482 -11.39 33.92 5.78
CA ASN A 482 -12.61 33.49 5.12
C ASN A 482 -12.51 33.75 3.60
N ILE A 483 -12.58 32.68 2.79
CA ILE A 483 -12.54 32.74 1.33
C ILE A 483 -13.89 32.29 0.77
N THR A 484 -14.47 33.05 -0.15
CA THR A 484 -15.73 32.70 -0.82
C THR A 484 -15.52 32.31 -2.28
N SER A 485 -16.48 31.59 -2.84
CA SER A 485 -16.54 31.19 -4.25
C SER A 485 -16.83 32.35 -5.22
N ASN A 486 -16.69 33.61 -4.80
CA ASN A 486 -16.97 34.77 -5.66
C ASN A 486 -15.99 34.82 -6.84
N THR A 487 -16.54 34.87 -8.07
CA THR A 487 -15.82 34.85 -9.34
C THR A 487 -15.50 36.24 -9.91
N THR A 488 -15.68 37.32 -9.15
CA THR A 488 -15.44 38.71 -9.63
C THR A 488 -14.06 38.90 -10.28
N LEU A 489 -13.04 38.17 -9.83
CA LEU A 489 -11.67 38.31 -10.35
C LEU A 489 -11.12 37.10 -11.08
N ALA A 490 -11.58 35.91 -10.74
CA ALA A 490 -11.10 34.68 -11.32
C ALA A 490 -12.29 33.78 -11.62
N ALA A 491 -12.30 33.18 -12.80
CA ALA A 491 -13.40 32.32 -13.26
C ALA A 491 -13.65 31.13 -12.32
N ASP A 492 -12.61 30.70 -11.58
CA ASP A 492 -12.67 29.64 -10.59
C ASP A 492 -13.10 30.10 -9.19
N GLY A 493 -13.25 31.39 -8.95
CA GLY A 493 -13.60 31.97 -7.65
C GLY A 493 -12.40 32.13 -6.70
N GLY A 494 -12.65 32.61 -5.48
CA GLY A 494 -11.62 32.72 -4.44
C GLY A 494 -11.06 31.34 -4.04
N ARG A 495 -9.75 31.29 -3.74
CA ARG A 495 -9.07 30.04 -3.39
C ARG A 495 -7.87 30.21 -2.48
N LEU A 496 -7.56 29.15 -1.73
CA LEU A 496 -6.24 28.89 -1.17
C LEU A 496 -5.48 27.97 -2.14
N GLU A 497 -4.32 28.41 -2.62
CA GLU A 497 -3.46 27.65 -3.54
C GLU A 497 -2.12 27.36 -2.86
N ILE A 498 -1.77 26.08 -2.67
CA ILE A 498 -0.49 25.67 -2.07
C ILE A 498 0.36 25.02 -3.15
N ARG A 499 1.50 25.65 -3.46
CA ARG A 499 2.44 25.19 -4.49
C ARG A 499 3.62 24.44 -3.88
N GLN A 500 4.15 24.94 -2.77
CA GLN A 500 5.31 24.37 -2.08
C GLN A 500 5.36 24.75 -0.59
N GLY A 501 6.36 24.21 0.12
CA GLY A 501 6.57 24.43 1.55
C GLY A 501 5.41 23.93 2.42
N LYS A 502 5.28 24.51 3.62
CA LYS A 502 4.27 24.13 4.60
C LYS A 502 3.37 25.30 4.97
N PHE A 503 2.09 25.21 4.66
CA PHE A 503 1.07 26.13 5.17
C PHE A 503 0.48 25.60 6.47
N ILE A 504 0.55 26.39 7.55
CA ILE A 504 0.19 25.96 8.91
C ILE A 504 -1.01 26.77 9.40
N GLY A 505 -2.17 26.12 9.45
CA GLY A 505 -3.30 26.53 10.28
C GLY A 505 -2.99 26.21 11.74
N THR A 506 -3.08 27.21 12.61
CA THR A 506 -2.74 27.11 14.04
C THR A 506 -3.90 26.51 14.84
N ALA A 507 -3.71 26.32 16.15
CA ALA A 507 -4.77 25.80 17.01
C ALA A 507 -6.03 26.69 17.06
N THR A 508 -5.90 27.98 16.73
CA THR A 508 -6.98 28.98 16.83
C THR A 508 -7.35 29.62 15.49
N ALA A 509 -6.59 29.36 14.42
CA ALA A 509 -6.82 29.98 13.12
C ALA A 509 -6.65 28.99 11.97
N ASP A 510 -7.56 29.05 11.00
CA ASP A 510 -7.46 28.28 9.76
C ASP A 510 -8.21 28.98 8.61
N VAL A 511 -8.18 28.38 7.41
CA VAL A 511 -8.87 28.91 6.22
C VAL A 511 -10.25 28.26 6.05
N THR A 512 -11.29 29.09 6.06
CA THR A 512 -12.71 28.69 6.02
C THR A 512 -13.45 29.32 4.84
N GLY A 513 -14.71 28.93 4.63
CA GLY A 513 -15.62 29.53 3.64
C GLY A 513 -15.88 28.63 2.42
N THR A 514 -16.59 29.19 1.42
CA THR A 514 -17.03 28.48 0.22
C THR A 514 -16.00 28.45 -0.91
N GLY A 515 -14.83 29.08 -0.71
CA GLY A 515 -13.73 29.08 -1.65
C GLY A 515 -13.12 27.69 -1.90
N LYS A 516 -12.25 27.62 -2.90
CA LYS A 516 -11.58 26.38 -3.32
C LYS A 516 -10.28 26.14 -2.58
N LEU A 517 -9.92 24.87 -2.41
CA LEU A 517 -8.55 24.48 -2.08
C LEU A 517 -7.88 23.92 -3.33
N VAL A 518 -6.74 24.48 -3.70
CA VAL A 518 -5.90 24.02 -4.79
C VAL A 518 -4.55 23.62 -4.22
N MET A 519 -4.12 22.39 -4.48
CA MET A 519 -2.79 21.94 -4.07
C MET A 519 -2.04 21.35 -5.26
N ARG A 520 -0.87 21.94 -5.53
CA ARG A 520 0.10 21.52 -6.56
C ARG A 520 1.38 20.95 -5.94
N GLY A 521 1.49 20.99 -4.61
CA GLY A 521 2.61 20.50 -3.83
C GLY A 521 2.47 20.91 -2.36
N GLY A 522 3.57 20.89 -1.62
CA GLY A 522 3.63 21.34 -0.23
C GLY A 522 2.78 20.54 0.76
N VAL A 523 2.63 21.09 1.96
CA VAL A 523 1.87 20.52 3.08
C VAL A 523 0.85 21.53 3.58
N TYR A 524 -0.41 21.11 3.71
CA TYR A 524 -1.43 21.86 4.44
C TYR A 524 -1.63 21.24 5.82
N GLN A 525 -1.08 21.85 6.86
CA GLN A 525 -1.21 21.40 8.24
C GLN A 525 -2.32 22.16 8.96
N VAL A 526 -3.28 21.44 9.54
CA VAL A 526 -4.38 22.02 10.30
C VAL A 526 -4.33 21.56 11.76
N GLN A 527 -4.23 22.53 12.68
CA GLN A 527 -4.20 22.25 14.13
C GLN A 527 -5.52 22.53 14.85
N VAL A 528 -6.46 23.25 14.23
CA VAL A 528 -7.80 23.48 14.80
C VAL A 528 -8.51 22.15 15.03
N VAL A 529 -9.13 21.99 16.20
CA VAL A 529 -9.87 20.78 16.61
C VAL A 529 -11.38 20.95 16.42
N ASN A 530 -12.13 19.85 16.46
CA ASN A 530 -13.58 19.78 16.27
C ASN A 530 -14.06 20.31 14.90
N VAL A 531 -13.24 20.13 13.87
CA VAL A 531 -13.50 20.60 12.51
C VAL A 531 -13.36 19.48 11.48
N GLN A 532 -13.95 19.71 10.30
CA GLN A 532 -13.64 18.92 9.12
C GLN A 532 -12.45 19.52 8.37
N VAL A 533 -11.50 18.69 7.96
CA VAL A 533 -10.25 19.09 7.29
C VAL A 533 -10.25 18.56 5.84
N PRO A 534 -9.98 19.38 4.82
CA PRO A 534 -9.86 20.84 4.83
C PRO A 534 -11.15 21.57 5.26
N GLN A 535 -11.05 22.71 5.94
CA GLN A 535 -12.25 23.46 6.39
C GLN A 535 -13.03 24.12 5.25
N LEU A 536 -12.36 24.57 4.19
CA LEU A 536 -13.00 25.07 2.96
C LEU A 536 -14.03 24.08 2.40
N THR A 537 -15.23 24.59 2.07
CA THR A 537 -16.37 23.79 1.60
C THR A 537 -16.56 23.80 0.09
N GLY A 538 -15.82 24.67 -0.63
CA GLY A 538 -15.79 24.64 -2.09
C GLY A 538 -15.06 23.41 -2.63
N THR A 539 -14.95 23.32 -3.95
CA THR A 539 -14.29 22.19 -4.62
C THR A 539 -12.81 22.10 -4.24
N HIS A 540 -12.31 20.89 -4.02
CA HIS A 540 -10.89 20.62 -3.77
C HIS A 540 -10.23 20.07 -5.04
N ASP A 541 -9.20 20.76 -5.52
CA ASP A 541 -8.35 20.34 -6.64
C ASP A 541 -6.94 20.06 -6.13
N ILE A 542 -6.76 18.84 -5.61
CA ILE A 542 -5.53 18.39 -4.96
C ILE A 542 -4.84 17.36 -5.86
N THR A 543 -3.94 17.84 -6.71
CA THR A 543 -3.19 17.00 -7.66
C THR A 543 -1.87 16.50 -7.08
N ALA A 544 -1.30 17.23 -6.11
CA ALA A 544 -0.09 16.88 -5.39
C ALA A 544 -0.08 17.52 -3.99
N GLY A 545 0.89 17.14 -3.15
CA GLY A 545 1.03 17.63 -1.78
C GLY A 545 0.42 16.74 -0.71
N THR A 546 0.45 17.21 0.54
CA THR A 546 0.02 16.46 1.72
C THR A 546 -0.95 17.26 2.58
N VAL A 547 -2.06 16.64 3.00
CA VAL A 547 -2.93 17.21 4.03
C VAL A 547 -2.58 16.59 5.39
N GLU A 548 -2.22 17.41 6.36
CA GLU A 548 -1.85 16.98 7.71
C GLU A 548 -2.91 17.40 8.73
N LEU A 549 -3.50 16.42 9.41
CA LEU A 549 -4.39 16.63 10.54
C LEU A 549 -3.56 16.62 11.82
N ALA A 550 -3.18 17.79 12.33
CA ALA A 550 -2.22 17.95 13.42
C ALA A 550 -2.81 18.42 14.75
N GLY A 551 -4.13 18.59 14.85
CA GLY A 551 -4.78 19.06 16.07
C GLY A 551 -4.71 18.03 17.21
N ASN A 552 -4.43 18.50 18.43
CA ASN A 552 -4.47 17.68 19.66
C ASN A 552 -5.91 17.47 20.14
N GLY A 553 -6.73 16.84 19.30
CA GLY A 553 -8.16 16.68 19.50
C GLY A 553 -8.82 16.06 18.28
N THR A 554 -10.14 15.95 18.34
CA THR A 554 -10.95 15.40 17.25
C THR A 554 -10.76 16.23 15.98
N GLN A 555 -10.49 15.58 14.87
CA GLN A 555 -10.53 16.18 13.53
C GLN A 555 -11.12 15.15 12.57
N THR A 556 -11.86 15.61 11.57
CA THR A 556 -12.48 14.72 10.58
C THR A 556 -11.96 15.05 9.19
N LEU A 557 -11.19 14.15 8.58
CA LEU A 557 -10.77 14.30 7.18
C LEU A 557 -12.02 14.20 6.28
N LYS A 558 -12.26 15.21 5.45
CA LYS A 558 -13.35 15.17 4.48
C LYS A 558 -13.11 14.06 3.46
N GLY A 559 -14.14 13.29 3.13
CA GLY A 559 -14.05 12.32 2.04
C GLY A 559 -13.70 12.98 0.72
N GLY A 560 -12.83 12.34 -0.04
CA GLY A 560 -12.21 12.89 -1.24
C GLY A 560 -11.02 12.05 -1.69
N THR A 561 -10.27 12.56 -2.67
CA THR A 561 -9.04 11.94 -3.15
C THR A 561 -7.84 12.78 -2.74
N TYR A 562 -6.87 12.16 -2.06
CA TYR A 562 -5.68 12.82 -1.56
C TYR A 562 -4.43 12.05 -2.03
N PRO A 563 -3.40 12.73 -2.56
CA PRO A 563 -2.09 12.14 -2.79
C PRO A 563 -1.49 11.61 -1.50
N ALA A 564 -1.31 12.48 -0.50
CA ALA A 564 -0.80 12.08 0.79
C ALA A 564 -1.59 12.69 1.95
N VAL A 565 -1.70 11.94 3.03
CA VAL A 565 -2.31 12.37 4.29
C VAL A 565 -1.39 12.01 5.45
N ILE A 566 -1.20 12.96 6.37
CA ILE A 566 -0.53 12.72 7.66
C ILE A 566 -1.54 12.89 8.78
N ILE A 567 -1.58 11.91 9.67
CA ILE A 567 -2.33 11.95 10.94
C ILE A 567 -1.32 12.13 12.06
N SER A 568 -1.37 13.28 12.73
CA SER A 568 -0.44 13.68 13.79
C SER A 568 -1.18 14.31 14.98
N GLY A 569 -0.45 14.72 16.01
CA GLY A 569 -1.02 15.22 17.26
C GLY A 569 -1.31 14.10 18.27
N ASN A 570 -1.58 14.49 19.51
CA ASN A 570 -1.82 13.57 20.61
C ASN A 570 -3.33 13.31 20.74
N ASN A 571 -3.75 12.06 20.51
CA ASN A 571 -5.15 11.65 20.58
C ASN A 571 -5.34 10.53 21.60
N THR A 572 -6.50 10.52 22.25
CA THR A 572 -6.94 9.47 23.18
C THR A 572 -8.13 8.72 22.58
N LEU A 573 -8.06 7.40 22.64
CA LEU A 573 -9.10 6.52 22.10
C LEU A 573 -10.45 6.80 22.79
N GLY A 574 -11.53 6.88 22.00
CA GLY A 574 -12.88 7.12 22.50
C GLY A 574 -13.25 8.59 22.75
N THR A 575 -12.27 9.50 22.89
CA THR A 575 -12.54 10.92 23.18
C THR A 575 -12.10 11.87 22.08
N SER A 576 -10.94 11.63 21.47
CA SER A 576 -10.29 12.60 20.57
C SER A 576 -9.69 11.94 19.32
N ALA A 577 -10.11 10.72 18.99
CA ALA A 577 -9.70 10.05 17.77
C ALA A 577 -10.10 10.86 16.53
N LYS A 578 -9.21 10.92 15.54
CA LYS A 578 -9.52 11.51 14.25
C LYS A 578 -10.33 10.53 13.42
N THR A 579 -11.17 11.04 12.53
CA THR A 579 -12.04 10.20 11.69
C THR A 579 -12.00 10.63 10.24
N ILE A 580 -12.64 9.86 9.36
CA ILE A 580 -12.97 10.30 8.00
C ILE A 580 -14.47 10.56 7.89
N SER A 581 -14.92 11.52 7.07
CA SER A 581 -16.36 11.83 6.95
C SER A 581 -17.12 10.85 6.05
N SER A 582 -16.49 10.38 4.98
CA SER A 582 -17.04 9.41 4.02
C SER A 582 -15.89 8.65 3.32
N THR A 583 -16.16 8.02 2.18
CA THR A 583 -15.14 7.33 1.38
C THR A 583 -13.96 8.26 1.08
N THR A 584 -12.77 7.82 1.46
CA THR A 584 -11.52 8.55 1.27
C THR A 584 -10.57 7.70 0.43
N THR A 585 -10.03 8.28 -0.63
CA THR A 585 -9.07 7.63 -1.53
C THR A 585 -7.69 8.24 -1.34
N ILE A 586 -6.69 7.43 -0.97
CA ILE A 586 -5.29 7.84 -0.84
C ILE A 586 -4.50 7.27 -2.02
N THR A 587 -3.89 8.12 -2.84
CA THR A 587 -3.19 7.66 -4.05
C THR A 587 -1.70 7.44 -3.85
N GLN A 588 -1.04 8.12 -2.91
CA GLN A 588 0.39 7.94 -2.63
C GLN A 588 0.68 7.38 -1.24
N ASN A 589 0.35 8.07 -0.15
CA ASN A 589 0.68 7.56 1.18
C ASN A 589 -0.24 8.08 2.31
N LEU A 590 -0.64 7.18 3.20
CA LEU A 590 -1.20 7.52 4.50
C LEU A 590 -0.12 7.35 5.57
N THR A 591 0.18 8.40 6.34
CA THR A 591 1.14 8.34 7.44
C THR A 591 0.44 8.57 8.77
N ILE A 592 0.66 7.70 9.75
CA ILE A 592 0.18 7.86 11.13
C ILE A 592 1.39 7.96 12.05
N LEU A 593 1.52 9.11 12.71
CA LEU A 593 2.61 9.42 13.62
C LEU A 593 2.32 8.89 15.04
N PRO A 594 3.33 8.84 15.93
CA PRO A 594 3.13 8.43 17.32
C PRO A 594 2.03 9.24 18.01
N ASN A 595 1.32 8.61 18.94
CA ASN A 595 0.18 9.16 19.71
C ASN A 595 -1.07 9.56 18.89
N ALA A 596 -1.00 9.56 17.56
CA ALA A 596 -2.15 9.87 16.71
C ALA A 596 -3.07 8.66 16.56
N ILE A 597 -4.38 8.90 16.52
CA ILE A 597 -5.38 7.84 16.31
C ILE A 597 -6.25 8.23 15.12
N LEU A 598 -6.29 7.37 14.09
CA LEU A 598 -7.25 7.45 13.00
C LEU A 598 -8.25 6.29 13.12
N ASP A 599 -9.52 6.63 13.31
CA ASP A 599 -10.64 5.70 13.30
C ASP A 599 -11.47 5.89 12.02
N ALA A 600 -11.26 4.99 11.05
CA ALA A 600 -12.05 4.99 9.82
C ALA A 600 -13.45 4.39 10.03
N SER A 601 -13.68 3.70 11.15
CA SER A 601 -14.93 2.99 11.45
C SER A 601 -15.36 2.11 10.26
N THR A 602 -16.63 2.15 9.86
CA THR A 602 -17.18 1.39 8.73
C THR A 602 -16.96 2.04 7.36
N LYS A 603 -16.33 3.22 7.32
CA LYS A 603 -16.13 4.02 6.10
C LYS A 603 -14.95 3.47 5.30
N SER A 604 -14.97 3.69 3.98
CA SER A 604 -13.92 3.17 3.10
C SER A 604 -12.69 4.09 3.08
N LEU A 605 -11.52 3.52 3.35
CA LEU A 605 -10.21 4.20 3.33
C LEU A 605 -9.30 3.43 2.37
N LYS A 606 -9.42 3.74 1.08
CA LYS A 606 -8.92 2.91 -0.03
C LYS A 606 -7.93 3.68 -0.90
N GLY A 607 -7.42 3.03 -1.95
CA GLY A 607 -6.59 3.64 -2.98
C GLY A 607 -5.25 2.95 -3.15
N ASP A 608 -4.44 3.46 -4.08
CA ASP A 608 -3.17 2.88 -4.47
C ASP A 608 -1.98 3.25 -3.58
N GLY A 609 -2.21 4.13 -2.61
CA GLY A 609 -1.19 4.57 -1.69
C GLY A 609 -0.72 3.50 -0.69
N GLY A 610 0.46 3.73 -0.14
CA GLY A 610 1.03 2.97 0.97
C GLY A 610 0.49 3.38 2.34
N LEU A 611 0.88 2.63 3.36
CA LEU A 611 0.64 2.95 4.77
C LEU A 611 1.96 3.01 5.53
N THR A 612 2.26 4.17 6.10
CA THR A 612 3.40 4.40 6.98
C THR A 612 2.92 4.58 8.41
N MET A 613 3.45 3.78 9.34
CA MET A 613 3.20 3.93 10.77
C MET A 613 4.52 3.82 11.53
N THR A 614 4.90 4.90 12.20
CA THR A 614 6.03 4.90 13.17
C THR A 614 5.53 4.77 14.61
N GLY A 615 4.20 4.79 14.81
CA GLY A 615 3.50 4.73 16.08
C GLY A 615 1.98 4.86 15.85
N GLY A 616 1.26 5.28 16.89
CA GLY A 616 -0.17 5.62 16.77
C GLY A 616 -1.09 4.41 16.56
N THR A 617 -2.34 4.67 16.21
CA THR A 617 -3.36 3.61 16.01
C THR A 617 -4.23 3.88 14.77
N LEU A 618 -4.40 2.86 13.93
CA LEU A 618 -5.37 2.84 12.85
C LEU A 618 -6.50 1.86 13.21
N ARG A 619 -7.74 2.31 13.29
CA ARG A 619 -8.90 1.48 13.60
C ARG A 619 -9.82 1.32 12.41
N LEU A 620 -10.25 0.09 12.16
CA LEU A 620 -11.04 -0.31 11.00
C LEU A 620 -12.20 -1.23 11.44
N ALA A 621 -13.42 -0.92 11.00
CA ALA A 621 -14.62 -1.71 11.30
C ALA A 621 -15.45 -2.10 10.07
N ARG A 622 -14.94 -1.82 8.87
CA ARG A 622 -15.65 -2.10 7.61
C ARG A 622 -15.68 -3.61 7.34
N THR A 623 -16.86 -4.20 7.43
CA THR A 623 -17.08 -5.63 7.18
C THR A 623 -17.05 -5.96 5.69
N THR A 624 -16.88 -7.24 5.34
CA THR A 624 -16.85 -7.74 3.95
C THR A 624 -15.78 -7.05 3.08
N ALA A 625 -14.69 -6.60 3.69
CA ALA A 625 -13.56 -5.95 3.02
C ALA A 625 -12.22 -6.59 3.44
N THR A 626 -11.21 -6.47 2.56
CA THR A 626 -9.81 -6.74 2.91
C THR A 626 -9.17 -5.46 3.42
N LEU A 627 -8.70 -5.48 4.65
CA LEU A 627 -8.27 -4.33 5.43
C LEU A 627 -6.78 -4.44 5.85
N PRO A 628 -6.03 -3.32 5.86
CA PRO A 628 -6.42 -2.01 5.32
C PRO A 628 -6.75 -2.05 3.82
N GLU A 629 -7.69 -1.22 3.35
CA GLU A 629 -8.12 -1.22 1.93
C GLU A 629 -7.03 -0.65 0.99
N LEU A 630 -6.05 0.08 1.51
CA LEU A 630 -4.89 0.61 0.78
C LEU A 630 -4.07 -0.51 0.11
N THR A 631 -3.84 -0.44 -1.20
CA THR A 631 -3.17 -1.52 -1.94
C THR A 631 -1.64 -1.44 -1.88
N GLY A 632 -1.08 -0.26 -1.61
CA GLY A 632 0.36 -0.02 -1.62
C GLY A 632 1.01 -0.25 -2.99
N ASN A 633 0.28 0.03 -4.07
CA ASN A 633 0.79 -0.07 -5.44
C ASN A 633 1.80 1.03 -5.77
N ASN A 634 1.52 2.26 -5.34
CA ASN A 634 2.39 3.42 -5.62
C ASN A 634 3.51 3.54 -4.59
N ASN A 635 3.18 3.43 -3.30
CA ASN A 635 4.16 3.43 -2.20
C ASN A 635 4.04 2.18 -1.32
N PRO A 636 5.16 1.68 -0.76
CA PRO A 636 5.14 0.49 0.08
C PRO A 636 4.50 0.74 1.46
N TYR A 637 4.11 -0.35 2.10
CA TYR A 637 3.84 -0.36 3.54
C TYR A 637 5.17 -0.22 4.31
N SER A 638 5.19 0.65 5.33
CA SER A 638 6.31 0.83 6.25
C SER A 638 5.77 0.95 7.68
N LEU A 639 5.67 -0.18 8.37
CA LEU A 639 5.07 -0.29 9.70
C LEU A 639 6.17 -0.57 10.73
N THR A 640 6.96 0.44 11.04
CA THR A 640 8.05 0.33 12.04
C THR A 640 7.55 0.51 13.48
N GLY A 641 6.30 0.94 13.66
CA GLY A 641 5.62 1.04 14.94
C GLY A 641 4.10 1.05 14.77
N GLY A 642 3.39 1.27 15.88
CA GLY A 642 1.94 1.49 15.90
C GLY A 642 1.09 0.22 15.90
N THR A 643 -0.22 0.43 16.04
CA THR A 643 -1.24 -0.62 16.15
C THR A 643 -2.30 -0.48 15.07
N ILE A 644 -2.59 -1.57 14.36
CA ILE A 644 -3.77 -1.67 13.51
C ILE A 644 -4.82 -2.52 14.23
N GLU A 645 -5.97 -1.91 14.48
CA GLU A 645 -7.09 -2.53 15.20
C GLU A 645 -8.24 -2.83 14.24
N PHE A 646 -8.69 -4.08 14.27
CA PHE A 646 -9.92 -4.55 13.63
C PHE A 646 -10.99 -4.62 14.71
N TYR A 647 -12.15 -3.99 14.51
CA TYR A 647 -13.21 -3.96 15.53
C TYR A 647 -14.62 -3.91 14.94
N GLY A 648 -15.64 -4.01 15.79
CA GLY A 648 -17.02 -3.70 15.43
C GLY A 648 -17.79 -4.75 14.63
N SER A 649 -17.16 -5.86 14.23
CA SER A 649 -17.89 -6.97 13.57
C SER A 649 -18.83 -7.68 14.56
N LEU A 650 -20.00 -8.05 14.05
CA LEU A 650 -21.05 -8.79 14.77
C LEU A 650 -21.11 -10.25 14.31
N ASN A 651 -22.04 -11.02 14.87
CA ASN A 651 -22.32 -12.38 14.42
C ASN A 651 -22.69 -12.41 12.93
N GLY A 652 -22.14 -13.36 12.16
CA GLY A 652 -22.31 -13.45 10.71
C GLY A 652 -21.53 -12.42 9.88
N GLN A 653 -20.81 -11.48 10.49
CA GLN A 653 -19.99 -10.50 9.78
C GLN A 653 -18.50 -10.83 9.93
N TYR A 654 -17.72 -10.52 8.88
CA TYR A 654 -16.29 -10.75 8.87
C TYR A 654 -15.50 -9.57 8.28
N GLN A 655 -14.21 -9.51 8.61
CA GLN A 655 -13.19 -8.64 8.02
C GLN A 655 -12.00 -9.50 7.58
N SER A 656 -11.34 -9.18 6.47
CA SER A 656 -10.16 -9.93 6.00
C SER A 656 -8.88 -9.13 6.22
N ILE A 657 -7.84 -9.73 6.80
CA ILE A 657 -6.54 -9.08 6.94
C ILE A 657 -5.83 -9.10 5.58
N ARG A 658 -5.37 -7.94 5.12
CA ARG A 658 -4.51 -7.83 3.94
C ARG A 658 -3.15 -8.44 4.23
N GLY A 659 -2.76 -9.46 3.46
CA GLY A 659 -1.44 -10.08 3.64
C GLY A 659 -0.34 -9.52 2.74
N THR A 660 -0.71 -8.93 1.59
CA THR A 660 0.23 -8.41 0.61
C THR A 660 -0.14 -7.01 0.12
N TYR A 661 0.89 -6.27 -0.30
CA TYR A 661 0.77 -4.98 -0.97
C TYR A 661 1.51 -5.02 -2.33
N GLY A 662 1.15 -4.09 -3.22
CA GLY A 662 1.69 -4.06 -4.58
C GLY A 662 1.42 -5.37 -5.34
N ALA A 663 2.37 -5.79 -6.17
CA ALA A 663 2.22 -6.97 -7.02
C ALA A 663 2.10 -8.31 -6.24
N SER A 664 2.73 -8.44 -5.05
CA SER A 664 2.66 -9.64 -4.16
C SER A 664 3.60 -9.53 -2.93
N LYS A 665 4.00 -8.33 -2.50
CA LYS A 665 4.96 -8.19 -1.39
C LYS A 665 4.26 -8.40 -0.06
N LYS A 666 4.80 -9.26 0.80
CA LYS A 666 4.23 -9.58 2.12
C LYS A 666 4.27 -8.35 3.04
N ILE A 667 3.16 -8.06 3.72
CA ILE A 667 3.09 -7.01 4.74
C ILE A 667 3.68 -7.56 6.04
N THR A 668 4.54 -6.75 6.68
CA THR A 668 4.99 -6.98 8.06
C THR A 668 4.27 -5.99 8.97
N TYR A 669 3.30 -6.47 9.75
CA TYR A 669 2.59 -5.65 10.71
C TYR A 669 3.41 -5.48 11.99
N HIS A 670 3.41 -4.28 12.58
CA HIS A 670 4.02 -4.07 13.89
C HIS A 670 3.12 -4.66 14.99
N HIS A 671 2.05 -3.97 15.40
CA HIS A 671 1.01 -4.54 16.25
C HIS A 671 -0.32 -4.72 15.50
N LEU A 672 -0.98 -5.85 15.73
CA LEU A 672 -2.34 -6.14 15.29
C LEU A 672 -3.20 -6.42 16.51
N GLN A 673 -4.34 -5.75 16.62
CA GLN A 673 -5.37 -6.04 17.61
C GLN A 673 -6.65 -6.49 16.91
N LEU A 674 -7.10 -7.69 17.24
CA LEU A 674 -8.29 -8.30 16.66
C LEU A 674 -9.41 -8.28 17.71
N ASN A 675 -10.37 -7.37 17.52
CA ASN A 675 -11.54 -7.17 18.36
C ASN A 675 -12.83 -7.46 17.56
N ALA A 676 -13.92 -7.71 18.28
CA ALA A 676 -15.26 -7.84 17.71
C ALA A 676 -16.27 -7.28 18.71
N ALA A 677 -17.42 -6.84 18.21
CA ALA A 677 -18.53 -6.46 19.09
C ALA A 677 -19.30 -7.69 19.60
N GLN A 678 -19.36 -8.77 18.80
CA GLN A 678 -19.94 -10.06 19.17
C GLN A 678 -19.15 -11.20 18.54
N ALA A 679 -19.03 -12.34 19.24
CA ALA A 679 -18.45 -13.55 18.65
C ALA A 679 -19.25 -13.99 17.42
N ASN A 680 -18.57 -14.35 16.34
CA ASN A 680 -19.20 -15.00 15.20
C ASN A 680 -19.43 -16.48 15.49
N THR A 681 -20.69 -16.89 15.62
CA THR A 681 -21.09 -18.27 15.92
C THR A 681 -21.61 -19.02 14.70
N THR A 682 -21.61 -18.39 13.51
CA THR A 682 -22.01 -19.08 12.28
C THR A 682 -21.02 -20.21 11.95
N ASP A 683 -21.48 -21.18 11.16
CA ASP A 683 -20.68 -22.36 10.91
C ASP A 683 -19.44 -22.07 10.06
N GLY A 684 -18.26 -22.45 10.59
CA GLY A 684 -16.96 -22.07 10.03
C GLY A 684 -16.74 -20.56 9.91
N GLY A 685 -17.59 -19.74 10.52
CA GLY A 685 -17.58 -18.28 10.44
C GLY A 685 -16.54 -17.65 11.35
N SER A 686 -16.14 -16.43 11.02
CA SER A 686 -15.18 -15.65 11.78
C SER A 686 -15.51 -14.18 11.77
N ASN A 687 -15.08 -13.46 12.81
CA ASN A 687 -15.11 -12.00 12.83
C ASN A 687 -13.97 -11.43 11.99
N ILE A 688 -12.81 -12.11 12.01
CA ILE A 688 -11.62 -11.75 11.24
C ILE A 688 -11.07 -13.01 10.56
N GLN A 689 -10.71 -12.90 9.29
CA GLN A 689 -10.06 -13.97 8.53
C GLN A 689 -8.69 -13.55 8.00
N SER A 690 -7.75 -14.48 7.99
CA SER A 690 -6.44 -14.35 7.34
C SER A 690 -6.49 -14.99 5.96
N SER A 691 -6.84 -14.21 4.92
CA SER A 691 -6.96 -14.71 3.54
C SER A 691 -5.63 -14.75 2.77
N ALA A 692 -4.54 -14.23 3.35
CA ALA A 692 -3.21 -14.20 2.76
C ALA A 692 -2.11 -14.41 3.83
N ASN A 693 -0.88 -14.67 3.40
CA ASN A 693 0.27 -14.78 4.30
C ASN A 693 0.76 -13.39 4.70
N PHE A 694 1.15 -13.20 5.95
CA PHE A 694 1.75 -11.96 6.44
C PHE A 694 2.71 -12.20 7.60
N ASP A 695 3.53 -11.19 7.89
CA ASP A 695 4.45 -11.20 9.02
C ASP A 695 3.99 -10.26 10.13
N VAL A 696 4.42 -10.55 11.35
CA VAL A 696 4.22 -9.74 12.55
C VAL A 696 5.59 -9.49 13.17
N ALA A 697 5.98 -8.23 13.35
CA ALA A 697 7.23 -7.84 13.99
C ALA A 697 7.06 -7.53 15.49
N GLY A 698 5.89 -7.00 15.89
CA GLY A 698 5.55 -6.67 17.28
C GLY A 698 4.67 -7.74 17.90
N THR A 699 3.35 -7.56 17.92
CA THR A 699 2.43 -8.55 18.53
C THR A 699 1.08 -8.55 17.82
N LEU A 700 0.59 -9.74 17.50
CA LEU A 700 -0.81 -9.96 17.12
C LEU A 700 -1.56 -10.49 18.34
N THR A 701 -2.53 -9.70 18.81
CA THR A 701 -3.38 -10.04 19.94
C THR A 701 -4.79 -10.29 19.46
N LEU A 702 -5.33 -11.45 19.81
CA LEU A 702 -6.72 -11.81 19.62
C LEU A 702 -7.47 -11.67 20.95
N ASN A 703 -8.41 -10.72 21.00
CA ASN A 703 -9.19 -10.40 22.20
C ASN A 703 -10.56 -11.06 22.18
N ALA A 704 -11.15 -11.32 23.35
CA ALA A 704 -12.54 -11.71 23.44
C ALA A 704 -13.49 -10.57 23.04
N PRO A 705 -14.65 -10.86 22.42
CA PRO A 705 -15.15 -12.17 22.03
C PRO A 705 -14.77 -12.55 20.57
N ALA A 706 -13.70 -11.99 20.01
CA ALA A 706 -13.42 -12.12 18.58
C ALA A 706 -13.06 -13.55 18.16
N VAL A 707 -13.59 -13.94 17.00
CA VAL A 707 -13.29 -15.20 16.31
C VAL A 707 -12.35 -14.93 15.15
N PHE A 708 -11.13 -15.47 15.22
CA PHE A 708 -10.11 -15.33 14.19
C PHE A 708 -9.86 -16.63 13.44
N GLN A 709 -9.90 -16.57 12.11
CA GLN A 709 -9.75 -17.72 11.24
C GLN A 709 -8.46 -17.65 10.41
N VAL A 710 -7.70 -18.74 10.43
CA VAL A 710 -6.51 -18.93 9.59
C VAL A 710 -6.68 -20.19 8.74
N ALA A 711 -6.87 -19.99 7.43
CA ALA A 711 -7.08 -21.08 6.48
C ALA A 711 -5.85 -22.01 6.33
N SER A 712 -6.04 -23.20 5.79
CA SER A 712 -5.04 -24.28 5.77
C SER A 712 -3.72 -23.91 5.07
N ASN A 713 -3.79 -23.11 4.02
CA ASN A 713 -2.64 -22.66 3.22
C ASN A 713 -2.11 -21.28 3.64
N ARG A 714 -2.49 -20.78 4.82
CA ARG A 714 -2.15 -19.43 5.29
C ARG A 714 -1.21 -19.48 6.47
N THR A 715 -0.28 -18.53 6.50
CA THR A 715 0.79 -18.45 7.49
C THR A 715 0.90 -17.06 8.08
N ILE A 716 1.05 -17.01 9.40
CA ILE A 716 1.41 -15.82 10.16
C ILE A 716 2.84 -16.04 10.67
N ALA A 717 3.82 -15.33 10.10
CA ALA A 717 5.23 -15.46 10.46
C ALA A 717 5.79 -14.12 10.99
N GLY A 718 7.11 -13.96 11.01
CA GLY A 718 7.78 -12.75 11.50
C GLY A 718 8.41 -12.91 12.88
N THR A 719 9.01 -11.84 13.38
CA THR A 719 9.84 -11.86 14.60
C THR A 719 9.05 -11.62 15.89
N GLY A 720 7.79 -11.20 15.78
CA GLY A 720 6.96 -10.78 16.90
C GLY A 720 6.30 -11.91 17.66
N ASN A 721 5.29 -11.56 18.45
CA ASN A 721 4.50 -12.46 19.27
C ASN A 721 3.10 -12.71 18.69
N PHE A 722 2.50 -13.84 19.07
CA PHE A 722 1.11 -14.18 18.77
C PHE A 722 0.40 -14.55 20.06
N MET A 723 -0.72 -13.91 20.37
CA MET A 723 -1.42 -14.08 21.65
C MET A 723 -2.91 -14.31 21.42
N VAL A 724 -3.42 -15.42 21.95
CA VAL A 724 -4.85 -15.70 22.11
C VAL A 724 -5.21 -15.48 23.58
N LEU A 725 -6.03 -14.48 23.86
CA LEU A 725 -6.44 -14.13 25.23
C LEU A 725 -7.65 -14.96 25.72
N PRO A 726 -7.90 -15.02 27.04
CA PRO A 726 -9.11 -15.63 27.60
C PRO A 726 -10.39 -15.17 26.89
N GLY A 727 -11.30 -16.09 26.61
CA GLY A 727 -12.60 -15.86 25.96
C GLY A 727 -12.57 -15.67 24.44
N ALA A 728 -11.39 -15.52 23.82
CA ALA A 728 -11.25 -15.42 22.37
C ALA A 728 -11.41 -16.79 21.67
N THR A 729 -11.61 -16.78 20.35
CA THR A 729 -11.73 -18.02 19.56
C THR A 729 -10.76 -18.07 18.39
N LEU A 730 -9.89 -19.08 18.34
CA LEU A 730 -8.98 -19.32 17.22
C LEU A 730 -9.46 -20.52 16.38
N LEU A 731 -9.77 -20.27 15.12
CA LEU A 731 -10.06 -21.30 14.11
C LEU A 731 -8.84 -21.48 13.20
N TYR A 732 -8.28 -22.69 13.13
CA TYR A 732 -7.07 -22.97 12.36
C TYR A 732 -7.21 -24.25 11.54
N GLY A 733 -6.56 -24.27 10.37
CA GLY A 733 -6.74 -25.34 9.39
C GLY A 733 -5.48 -25.95 8.80
N SER A 734 -4.29 -25.58 9.27
CA SER A 734 -3.04 -26.17 8.78
C SER A 734 -3.01 -27.68 9.08
N PRO A 735 -2.58 -28.53 8.12
CA PRO A 735 -2.38 -29.97 8.37
C PRO A 735 -1.46 -30.27 9.57
N GLN A 736 -0.58 -29.33 9.93
CA GLN A 736 0.39 -29.46 11.01
C GLN A 736 -0.10 -28.89 12.36
N GLY A 737 -1.36 -28.43 12.42
CA GLY A 737 -1.95 -27.84 13.62
C GLY A 737 -1.36 -26.48 14.00
N ILE A 738 -1.26 -26.25 15.31
CA ILE A 738 -0.52 -25.12 15.90
C ILE A 738 0.57 -25.64 16.81
N LYS A 739 1.73 -24.97 16.84
CA LYS A 739 2.86 -25.35 17.69
C LYS A 739 3.26 -24.24 18.66
N THR A 740 3.86 -24.62 19.78
CA THR A 740 4.42 -23.70 20.78
C THR A 740 5.64 -22.93 20.27
N SER A 741 6.37 -23.45 19.27
CA SER A 741 7.51 -22.80 18.62
C SER A 741 7.76 -23.32 17.19
N GLY A 742 8.74 -22.76 16.48
CA GLY A 742 9.22 -23.22 15.16
C GLY A 742 8.74 -22.39 13.96
N THR A 743 9.64 -21.95 13.07
CA THR A 743 9.31 -21.04 11.95
C THR A 743 9.14 -21.74 10.60
N GLY A 744 9.32 -23.06 10.54
CA GLY A 744 9.33 -23.85 9.32
C GLY A 744 7.94 -24.12 8.75
N THR A 745 7.89 -24.57 7.49
CA THR A 745 6.62 -24.92 6.82
C THR A 745 5.85 -26.05 7.50
N LEU A 746 6.54 -26.85 8.31
CA LEU A 746 5.98 -27.94 9.12
C LEU A 746 5.47 -27.49 10.49
N ASP A 747 5.50 -26.19 10.81
CA ASP A 747 5.17 -25.66 12.14
C ASP A 747 3.76 -25.05 12.24
N GLY A 748 2.88 -25.40 11.31
CA GLY A 748 1.47 -25.03 11.38
C GLY A 748 1.12 -23.68 10.75
N ASN A 749 -0.01 -23.11 11.16
CA ASN A 749 -0.46 -21.78 10.69
C ASN A 749 0.34 -20.63 11.33
N ILE A 750 0.73 -20.77 12.59
CA ILE A 750 1.39 -19.73 13.38
C ILE A 750 2.88 -20.05 13.45
N ARG A 751 3.71 -19.18 12.88
CA ARG A 751 5.15 -19.39 12.65
C ARG A 751 6.01 -18.21 13.09
N VAL A 752 5.46 -17.34 13.95
CA VAL A 752 6.25 -16.26 14.54
C VAL A 752 7.43 -16.83 15.35
N SER A 753 8.60 -16.20 15.29
CA SER A 753 9.78 -16.63 16.05
C SER A 753 9.76 -16.18 17.51
N GLY A 754 8.97 -15.16 17.83
CA GLY A 754 8.71 -14.75 19.21
C GLY A 754 7.71 -15.66 19.92
N THR A 755 7.17 -15.17 21.02
CA THR A 755 6.33 -15.96 21.94
C THR A 755 4.96 -16.24 21.34
N ARG A 756 4.50 -17.48 21.48
CA ARG A 756 3.13 -17.91 21.13
C ARG A 756 2.37 -18.24 22.40
N THR A 757 1.37 -17.45 22.70
CA THR A 757 0.52 -17.62 23.88
C THR A 757 -0.84 -18.13 23.44
N PHE A 758 -1.20 -19.33 23.90
CA PHE A 758 -2.50 -19.95 23.68
C PHE A 758 -3.16 -20.12 25.05
N SER A 759 -4.15 -19.28 25.37
CA SER A 759 -4.82 -19.31 26.67
C SER A 759 -5.64 -20.59 26.87
N SER A 760 -5.54 -21.20 28.05
CA SER A 760 -6.43 -22.30 28.46
C SER A 760 -7.88 -21.88 28.67
N GLU A 761 -8.12 -20.57 28.77
CA GLU A 761 -9.45 -19.97 28.91
C GLU A 761 -10.02 -19.50 27.56
N ALA A 762 -9.42 -19.90 26.44
CA ALA A 762 -9.89 -19.58 25.10
C ALA A 762 -10.61 -20.76 24.43
N ASN A 763 -11.23 -20.47 23.29
CA ASN A 763 -11.92 -21.43 22.44
C ASN A 763 -11.05 -21.76 21.22
N TYR A 764 -11.08 -23.02 20.78
CA TYR A 764 -10.29 -23.49 19.66
C TYR A 764 -11.16 -24.27 18.68
N GLY A 765 -10.88 -24.12 17.39
CA GLY A 765 -11.61 -24.83 16.35
C GLY A 765 -10.72 -25.31 15.23
N PHE A 766 -11.01 -26.51 14.75
CA PHE A 766 -10.36 -27.12 13.60
C PHE A 766 -11.23 -26.94 12.37
N ILE A 767 -10.64 -26.35 11.33
CA ILE A 767 -11.34 -26.02 10.09
C ILE A 767 -10.57 -26.48 8.85
N GLY A 768 -11.20 -26.37 7.67
CA GLY A 768 -10.58 -26.69 6.39
C GLY A 768 -10.84 -28.12 5.94
N ALA A 769 -10.41 -28.42 4.71
CA ALA A 769 -10.74 -29.68 4.03
C ALA A 769 -9.70 -30.80 4.23
N SER A 770 -8.49 -30.49 4.70
CA SER A 770 -7.39 -31.46 4.82
C SER A 770 -7.42 -32.19 6.17
N GLU A 771 -6.94 -33.44 6.19
CA GLU A 771 -6.53 -34.11 7.43
C GLU A 771 -5.51 -33.23 8.17
N MET A 772 -5.62 -33.15 9.50
CA MET A 772 -4.66 -32.42 10.31
C MET A 772 -4.41 -33.06 11.67
N VAL A 773 -3.33 -32.63 12.31
CA VAL A 773 -3.15 -32.82 13.75
C VAL A 773 -3.58 -31.57 14.52
N SER A 774 -3.93 -31.71 15.81
CA SER A 774 -4.22 -30.55 16.66
C SER A 774 -2.99 -29.66 16.88
N GLY A 775 -1.82 -30.29 16.94
CA GLY A 775 -0.53 -29.68 17.25
C GLY A 775 -0.31 -29.53 18.76
N ASN A 776 0.96 -29.41 19.18
CA ASN A 776 1.34 -29.30 20.59
C ASN A 776 1.10 -27.90 21.18
N GLY A 777 0.69 -26.92 20.36
CA GLY A 777 0.28 -25.60 20.79
C GLY A 777 -1.17 -25.53 21.31
N LEU A 778 -1.99 -26.56 21.05
CA LEU A 778 -3.32 -26.64 21.68
C LEU A 778 -3.15 -26.84 23.19
N PRO A 779 -3.71 -25.97 24.04
CA PRO A 779 -3.60 -26.11 25.49
C PRO A 779 -4.20 -27.43 25.99
N ALA A 780 -3.65 -27.97 27.09
CA ALA A 780 -4.18 -29.18 27.73
C ALA A 780 -5.60 -29.00 28.29
N THR A 781 -6.03 -27.75 28.51
CA THR A 781 -7.39 -27.39 28.89
C THR A 781 -7.85 -26.22 28.04
N VAL A 782 -9.06 -26.28 27.52
CA VAL A 782 -9.69 -25.24 26.71
C VAL A 782 -11.14 -25.03 27.15
N VAL A 783 -11.73 -23.87 26.83
CA VAL A 783 -13.14 -23.61 27.15
C VAL A 783 -14.03 -24.37 26.18
N ASN A 784 -14.03 -24.00 24.91
CA ASN A 784 -14.79 -24.71 23.88
C ASN A 784 -13.87 -25.28 22.81
N LEU A 785 -14.25 -26.45 22.28
CA LEU A 785 -13.54 -27.10 21.19
C LEU A 785 -14.50 -27.42 20.04
N LEU A 786 -14.19 -26.93 18.84
CA LEU A 786 -15.03 -27.06 17.65
C LEU A 786 -14.34 -27.90 16.57
N VAL A 787 -15.06 -28.85 15.96
CA VAL A 787 -14.62 -29.58 14.78
C VAL A 787 -15.56 -29.28 13.62
N SER A 788 -15.04 -28.59 12.60
CA SER A 788 -15.76 -28.25 11.38
C SER A 788 -14.91 -28.56 10.14
N LYS A 789 -14.70 -29.85 9.90
CA LYS A 789 -13.91 -30.39 8.79
C LYS A 789 -14.80 -31.02 7.72
N THR A 790 -14.86 -30.40 6.54
CA THR A 790 -15.59 -30.99 5.41
C THR A 790 -14.85 -32.23 4.88
N GLY A 791 -15.30 -33.43 5.25
CA GLY A 791 -14.85 -34.72 4.68
C GLY A 791 -13.58 -35.36 5.26
N SER A 792 -12.78 -34.63 6.04
CA SER A 792 -11.53 -35.12 6.64
C SER A 792 -11.55 -35.08 8.18
N GLY A 793 -10.54 -35.66 8.82
CA GLY A 793 -10.40 -35.72 10.27
C GLY A 793 -9.45 -34.72 10.92
N VAL A 794 -9.44 -34.73 12.25
CA VAL A 794 -8.35 -34.22 13.07
C VAL A 794 -7.85 -35.31 14.00
N THR A 795 -6.54 -35.45 14.12
CA THR A 795 -5.90 -36.35 15.09
C THR A 795 -5.31 -35.54 16.23
N LEU A 796 -5.67 -35.91 17.46
CA LEU A 796 -5.25 -35.21 18.65
C LEU A 796 -3.77 -35.48 18.96
N THR A 797 -2.96 -34.44 19.09
CA THR A 797 -1.52 -34.57 19.41
C THR A 797 -1.31 -34.90 20.89
N ASN A 798 -2.06 -34.25 21.78
CA ASN A 798 -2.03 -34.41 23.23
C ASN A 798 -3.45 -34.48 23.78
N SER A 799 -3.70 -35.25 24.84
CA SER A 799 -5.02 -35.26 25.51
C SER A 799 -5.46 -33.83 25.87
N VAL A 800 -6.76 -33.55 25.72
CA VAL A 800 -7.32 -32.21 25.93
C VAL A 800 -8.56 -32.29 26.80
N ALA A 801 -8.63 -31.40 27.78
CA ALA A 801 -9.79 -31.19 28.63
C ALA A 801 -10.61 -29.98 28.13
N VAL A 802 -11.94 -30.12 28.08
CA VAL A 802 -12.88 -29.09 27.62
C VAL A 802 -13.82 -28.74 28.76
N THR A 803 -13.80 -27.50 29.22
CA THR A 803 -14.59 -27.03 30.38
C THR A 803 -15.97 -26.48 30.00
N GLY A 804 -16.17 -26.11 28.74
CA GLY A 804 -17.43 -25.68 28.14
C GLY A 804 -18.05 -26.79 27.31
N THR A 805 -18.10 -26.60 25.99
CA THR A 805 -18.69 -27.55 25.03
C THR A 805 -17.68 -28.05 24.01
N PHE A 806 -17.83 -29.32 23.62
CA PHE A 806 -17.23 -29.90 22.45
C PHE A 806 -18.29 -30.03 21.36
N THR A 807 -18.10 -29.33 20.25
CA THR A 807 -19.05 -29.33 19.13
C THR A 807 -18.44 -30.03 17.93
N LEU A 808 -19.05 -31.12 17.47
CA LEU A 808 -18.74 -31.74 16.19
C LEU A 808 -19.80 -31.35 15.17
N LYS A 809 -19.37 -30.71 14.09
CA LYS A 809 -20.24 -30.33 12.98
C LYS A 809 -19.90 -31.03 11.69
N SER A 810 -18.61 -31.27 11.43
CA SER A 810 -18.15 -32.00 10.25
C SER A 810 -16.80 -32.70 10.50
N GLY A 811 -16.62 -33.88 9.90
CA GLY A 811 -15.37 -34.66 9.90
C GLY A 811 -15.20 -35.64 11.05
N THR A 812 -14.05 -36.35 11.09
CA THR A 812 -13.74 -37.29 12.19
C THR A 812 -12.84 -36.66 13.25
N PHE A 813 -13.00 -37.05 14.51
CA PHE A 813 -12.12 -36.63 15.60
C PHE A 813 -11.41 -37.86 16.17
N LYS A 814 -10.11 -38.00 15.90
CA LYS A 814 -9.29 -39.14 16.31
C LYS A 814 -8.50 -38.77 17.56
N THR A 815 -8.62 -39.61 18.58
CA THR A 815 -7.88 -39.46 19.84
C THR A 815 -6.78 -40.52 19.97
N ASP A 816 -6.85 -41.63 19.24
CA ASP A 816 -5.90 -42.75 19.33
C ASP A 816 -5.66 -43.18 20.79
N SER A 817 -4.43 -43.05 21.28
CA SER A 817 -4.06 -43.32 22.69
C SER A 817 -4.31 -42.15 23.64
N LYS A 818 -4.71 -40.99 23.12
CA LYS A 818 -5.05 -39.78 23.89
C LYS A 818 -6.52 -39.80 24.27
N GLU A 819 -6.92 -38.83 25.07
CA GLU A 819 -8.29 -38.68 25.55
C GLU A 819 -8.81 -37.28 25.25
N LEU A 820 -10.07 -37.22 24.81
CA LEU A 820 -10.87 -36.00 24.92
C LEU A 820 -11.63 -36.06 26.25
N TYR A 821 -11.35 -35.14 27.17
CA TYR A 821 -12.02 -35.08 28.47
C TYR A 821 -13.02 -33.91 28.53
N MET A 822 -14.30 -34.23 28.60
CA MET A 822 -15.36 -33.26 28.90
C MET A 822 -15.47 -33.08 30.41
N VAL A 823 -14.95 -31.97 30.93
CA VAL A 823 -14.99 -31.60 32.35
C VAL A 823 -16.39 -31.12 32.74
N ASN A 824 -17.10 -30.52 31.79
CA ASN A 824 -18.49 -30.10 31.97
C ASN A 824 -19.41 -31.32 32.13
N SER A 825 -20.01 -31.47 33.31
CA SER A 825 -20.93 -32.57 33.65
C SER A 825 -22.34 -32.40 33.07
N SER A 826 -22.61 -31.32 32.33
CA SER A 826 -23.86 -31.17 31.59
C SER A 826 -24.01 -32.27 30.53
N THR A 827 -25.24 -32.79 30.39
CA THR A 827 -25.57 -33.77 29.34
C THR A 827 -25.33 -33.19 27.94
N SER A 828 -25.51 -31.88 27.77
CA SER A 828 -25.31 -31.12 26.53
C SER A 828 -23.87 -30.67 26.27
N ALA A 829 -22.89 -31.06 27.09
CA ALA A 829 -21.49 -30.67 26.91
C ALA A 829 -20.88 -31.21 25.60
N VAL A 830 -21.40 -32.32 25.07
CA VAL A 830 -21.03 -32.86 23.75
C VAL A 830 -22.17 -32.56 22.79
N VAL A 831 -21.92 -31.71 21.81
CA VAL A 831 -22.88 -31.28 20.81
C VAL A 831 -22.53 -31.93 19.47
N VAL A 832 -23.34 -32.90 19.06
CA VAL A 832 -23.20 -33.59 17.77
C VAL A 832 -24.23 -33.02 16.81
N ALA A 833 -23.80 -32.12 15.90
CA ALA A 833 -24.71 -31.45 14.98
C ALA A 833 -25.09 -32.32 13.77
N ASP A 834 -24.24 -33.27 13.39
CA ASP A 834 -24.54 -34.26 12.36
C ASP A 834 -24.49 -35.69 12.97
N PRO A 835 -25.60 -36.43 12.86
CA PRO A 835 -25.80 -37.71 13.55
C PRO A 835 -24.84 -38.82 13.09
N THR A 836 -24.18 -38.65 11.94
CA THR A 836 -23.18 -39.60 11.43
C THR A 836 -21.83 -39.49 12.16
N PHE A 837 -21.59 -38.40 12.91
CA PHE A 837 -20.29 -38.18 13.57
C PHE A 837 -20.07 -38.99 14.83
N TYR A 838 -18.79 -39.29 15.03
CA TYR A 838 -18.25 -39.97 16.19
C TYR A 838 -16.75 -39.68 16.37
N ILE A 839 -16.28 -39.91 17.59
CA ILE A 839 -14.89 -39.85 18.01
C ILE A 839 -14.26 -41.22 17.79
N GLN A 840 -13.15 -41.27 17.05
CA GLN A 840 -12.34 -42.48 16.91
C GLN A 840 -11.37 -42.55 18.09
N GLY A 841 -11.66 -43.40 19.08
CA GLY A 841 -10.85 -43.59 20.28
C GLY A 841 -11.58 -43.27 21.59
N ASN A 842 -10.92 -42.54 22.48
CA ASN A 842 -11.27 -42.39 23.89
C ASN A 842 -11.96 -41.06 24.19
N LEU A 843 -13.17 -41.14 24.76
CA LEU A 843 -13.92 -40.00 25.27
C LEU A 843 -14.14 -40.18 26.78
N ARG A 844 -13.60 -39.26 27.57
CA ARG A 844 -13.89 -39.15 29.00
C ARG A 844 -14.95 -38.09 29.22
N ARG A 845 -15.99 -38.40 29.98
CA ARG A 845 -17.03 -37.43 30.36
C ARG A 845 -17.19 -37.36 31.86
N ALA A 846 -17.24 -36.15 32.40
CA ALA A 846 -17.78 -35.91 33.73
C ALA A 846 -19.26 -36.32 33.77
N ILE A 847 -19.63 -37.08 34.80
CA ILE A 847 -20.95 -37.66 34.98
C ILE A 847 -21.53 -37.11 36.28
N ALA A 848 -22.67 -36.44 36.20
CA ALA A 848 -23.41 -36.00 37.39
C ALA A 848 -24.18 -37.17 38.01
N THR A 849 -24.73 -36.93 39.20
CA THR A 849 -25.53 -37.93 39.92
C THR A 849 -26.73 -38.41 39.10
N THR A 850 -27.32 -37.57 38.26
CA THR A 850 -28.39 -37.93 37.32
C THR A 850 -28.12 -37.35 35.93
N GLY A 851 -28.67 -37.98 34.90
CA GLY A 851 -28.64 -37.49 33.52
C GLY A 851 -28.21 -38.54 32.50
N THR A 852 -28.53 -38.31 31.23
CA THR A 852 -28.18 -39.19 30.10
C THR A 852 -26.99 -38.64 29.34
N TYR A 853 -25.94 -39.44 29.26
CA TYR A 853 -24.65 -39.08 28.69
C TYR A 853 -24.37 -39.91 27.45
N GLN A 854 -24.37 -39.22 26.31
CA GLN A 854 -23.96 -39.76 25.02
C GLN A 854 -22.44 -39.91 24.90
N PHE A 855 -22.02 -41.05 24.37
CA PHE A 855 -20.65 -41.36 23.95
C PHE A 855 -20.68 -41.72 22.46
N PRO A 856 -20.63 -40.72 21.58
CA PRO A 856 -20.55 -40.92 20.14
C PRO A 856 -19.13 -41.35 19.79
N ILE A 857 -18.74 -42.57 20.15
CA ILE A 857 -17.41 -43.12 19.86
C ILE A 857 -17.48 -44.19 18.76
N GLY A 858 -16.33 -44.66 18.31
CA GLY A 858 -16.23 -45.72 17.31
C GLY A 858 -14.78 -45.99 16.89
N THR A 859 -14.63 -46.74 15.80
CA THR A 859 -13.33 -47.10 15.22
C THR A 859 -13.29 -46.65 13.75
N ALA A 860 -12.20 -46.94 13.04
CA ALA A 860 -12.15 -46.73 11.59
C ALA A 860 -13.27 -47.44 10.81
N THR A 861 -13.89 -48.48 11.38
CA THR A 861 -14.98 -49.25 10.75
C THR A 861 -16.38 -48.69 11.02
N GLY A 862 -16.49 -47.62 11.83
CA GLY A 862 -17.74 -46.88 12.01
C GLY A 862 -18.09 -46.53 13.45
N LYS A 863 -19.21 -45.83 13.59
CA LYS A 863 -19.79 -45.39 14.87
C LYS A 863 -20.25 -46.59 15.71
N ARG A 864 -20.04 -46.50 17.02
CA ARG A 864 -20.44 -47.44 18.07
C ARG A 864 -20.98 -46.63 19.24
N MET A 865 -22.16 -46.04 19.03
CA MET A 865 -22.81 -45.15 19.99
C MET A 865 -23.14 -45.90 21.29
N LEU A 866 -22.77 -45.31 22.43
CA LEU A 866 -23.21 -45.73 23.76
C LEU A 866 -23.86 -44.55 24.48
N GLU A 867 -24.99 -44.78 25.15
CA GLU A 867 -25.58 -43.83 26.07
C GLU A 867 -25.62 -44.45 27.47
N LEU A 868 -25.22 -43.65 28.45
CA LEU A 868 -25.26 -44.02 29.87
C LEU A 868 -26.18 -43.05 30.61
N THR A 869 -27.26 -43.55 31.18
CA THR A 869 -28.11 -42.77 32.10
C THR A 869 -27.69 -43.05 33.52
N SER A 870 -27.15 -42.04 34.19
CA SER A 870 -26.77 -42.11 35.60
C SER A 870 -28.02 -42.09 36.48
N ASN A 871 -28.11 -43.05 37.41
CA ASN A 871 -29.14 -43.17 38.43
C ASN A 871 -28.46 -43.12 39.81
N GLU A 872 -28.11 -41.90 40.23
CA GLU A 872 -27.45 -41.60 41.51
C GLU A 872 -26.02 -42.15 41.68
N LEU A 873 -25.26 -42.27 40.58
CA LEU A 873 -23.84 -42.64 40.68
C LEU A 873 -23.06 -41.58 41.47
N THR A 874 -22.54 -41.95 42.65
CA THR A 874 -21.80 -41.04 43.53
C THR A 874 -20.89 -41.79 44.52
N GLY A 875 -20.09 -41.05 45.28
CA GLY A 875 -19.20 -41.56 46.33
C GLY A 875 -17.81 -41.97 45.82
N ASN A 876 -16.88 -42.21 46.77
CA ASN A 876 -15.49 -42.61 46.51
C ASN A 876 -14.69 -41.71 45.54
N GLY A 877 -15.09 -40.45 45.36
CA GLY A 877 -14.46 -39.55 44.39
C GLY A 877 -14.83 -39.83 42.93
N PHE A 878 -15.85 -40.64 42.65
CA PHE A 878 -16.43 -40.83 41.31
C PHE A 878 -16.88 -39.49 40.74
N GLN A 879 -16.40 -39.17 39.54
CA GLN A 879 -16.67 -37.89 38.87
C GLN A 879 -16.81 -38.05 37.35
N ASN A 880 -16.16 -39.04 36.74
CA ASN A 880 -16.13 -39.19 35.30
C ASN A 880 -15.94 -40.65 34.88
N ILE A 881 -16.35 -40.95 33.65
CA ILE A 881 -16.16 -42.24 33.00
C ILE A 881 -15.42 -42.02 31.69
N LEU A 882 -14.34 -42.77 31.48
CA LEU A 882 -13.71 -42.93 30.18
C LEU A 882 -14.37 -44.06 29.41
N VAL A 883 -14.76 -43.77 28.17
CA VAL A 883 -15.34 -44.74 27.25
C VAL A 883 -14.51 -44.81 25.96
N GLY A 884 -14.16 -46.02 25.57
CA GLY A 884 -13.56 -46.37 24.29
C GLY A 884 -14.27 -47.59 23.69
N PHE A 885 -14.01 -47.90 22.42
CA PHE A 885 -14.54 -49.09 21.76
C PHE A 885 -13.41 -49.84 21.06
N ASN A 886 -13.31 -51.14 21.31
CA ASN A 886 -12.26 -51.98 20.76
C ASN A 886 -12.86 -53.29 20.21
N PRO A 887 -12.41 -53.80 19.05
CA PRO A 887 -12.77 -55.12 18.58
C PRO A 887 -12.43 -56.18 19.63
N LEU A 888 -13.25 -57.23 19.71
CA LEU A 888 -13.08 -58.26 20.72
C LEU A 888 -12.07 -59.31 20.26
N ILE A 889 -10.78 -59.01 20.40
CA ILE A 889 -9.67 -59.86 19.97
C ILE A 889 -9.26 -60.79 21.12
N SER A 890 -9.09 -62.08 20.85
CA SER A 890 -8.58 -63.09 21.81
C SER A 890 -9.44 -63.26 23.08
N HIS A 891 -10.74 -63.51 22.89
CA HIS A 891 -11.68 -63.86 23.96
C HIS A 891 -11.97 -65.37 23.96
N GLN A 892 -12.39 -65.90 25.12
CA GLN A 892 -12.89 -67.26 25.26
C GLN A 892 -14.40 -67.21 25.53
N ASP A 893 -15.24 -67.60 24.58
CA ASP A 893 -16.69 -67.69 24.80
C ASP A 893 -17.14 -69.11 25.14
N SER A 894 -16.28 -70.11 24.94
CA SER A 894 -16.60 -71.53 25.16
C SER A 894 -16.89 -71.90 26.62
N ASP A 895 -16.48 -71.04 27.56
CA ASP A 895 -16.73 -71.18 28.99
C ASP A 895 -17.82 -70.22 29.51
N MET A 896 -18.59 -69.61 28.60
CA MET A 896 -19.75 -68.78 28.95
C MET A 896 -20.89 -69.66 29.47
N LEU A 897 -21.30 -69.47 30.73
CA LEU A 897 -22.28 -70.29 31.43
C LEU A 897 -23.42 -69.45 32.05
N LEU A 898 -23.71 -68.28 31.47
CA LEU A 898 -24.69 -67.34 32.02
C LEU A 898 -26.10 -67.62 31.48
N GLU A 899 -27.05 -67.81 32.41
CA GLU A 899 -28.49 -67.90 32.12
C GLU A 899 -29.22 -66.71 32.78
N GLU A 900 -30.20 -66.14 32.07
CA GLU A 900 -31.09 -65.13 32.61
C GLU A 900 -32.50 -65.28 32.02
N ASN A 901 -33.53 -65.37 32.86
CA ASN A 901 -34.95 -65.39 32.44
C ASN A 901 -35.28 -66.43 31.35
N GLY A 902 -34.65 -67.61 31.39
CA GLY A 902 -34.85 -68.69 30.41
C GLY A 902 -34.09 -68.52 29.10
N TYR A 903 -33.13 -67.60 29.04
CA TYR A 903 -32.20 -67.42 27.93
C TYR A 903 -30.77 -67.83 28.33
N TYR A 904 -30.11 -68.61 27.48
CA TYR A 904 -28.70 -68.96 27.63
C TYR A 904 -27.84 -68.07 26.73
N TYR A 905 -26.87 -67.37 27.31
CA TYR A 905 -25.91 -66.58 26.54
C TYR A 905 -24.80 -67.47 25.99
N THR A 906 -24.57 -67.44 24.68
CA THR A 906 -23.72 -68.43 23.99
C THR A 906 -22.44 -67.84 23.40
N SER A 907 -22.42 -66.54 23.10
CA SER A 907 -21.25 -65.84 22.57
C SER A 907 -21.40 -64.33 22.71
N MET A 908 -20.27 -63.62 22.66
CA MET A 908 -20.24 -62.18 22.49
C MET A 908 -20.15 -61.81 21.02
N GLN A 909 -20.71 -60.66 20.66
CA GLN A 909 -20.56 -60.12 19.32
C GLN A 909 -19.08 -59.77 19.04
N PRO A 910 -18.47 -60.33 17.98
CA PRO A 910 -17.03 -60.19 17.74
C PRO A 910 -16.63 -58.79 17.27
N ASP A 911 -17.58 -57.99 16.76
CA ASP A 911 -17.34 -56.63 16.27
C ASP A 911 -16.76 -55.68 17.34
N GLY A 912 -16.97 -55.97 18.63
CA GLY A 912 -16.24 -55.32 19.72
C GLY A 912 -17.03 -55.04 20.98
N VAL A 913 -16.35 -54.40 21.93
CA VAL A 913 -16.86 -54.06 23.27
C VAL A 913 -16.54 -52.60 23.61
N TRP A 914 -17.44 -51.98 24.36
CA TRP A 914 -17.18 -50.69 25.00
C TRP A 914 -16.38 -50.91 26.28
N THR A 915 -15.32 -50.13 26.50
CA THR A 915 -14.59 -50.13 27.77
C THR A 915 -15.07 -48.96 28.62
N LEU A 916 -15.71 -49.24 29.76
CA LEU A 916 -16.23 -48.24 30.69
C LEU A 916 -15.29 -48.19 31.90
N GLU A 917 -14.58 -47.07 32.04
CA GLU A 917 -13.53 -46.88 33.03
C GLU A 917 -13.81 -45.65 33.89
N PRO A 918 -14.48 -45.82 35.05
CA PRO A 918 -14.69 -44.73 35.97
C PRO A 918 -13.35 -44.30 36.59
N ASN A 919 -13.19 -43.01 36.90
CA ASN A 919 -12.00 -42.53 37.61
C ASN A 919 -11.84 -43.13 39.01
N ALA A 920 -12.96 -43.50 39.65
CA ALA A 920 -13.03 -44.26 40.89
C ALA A 920 -14.34 -45.05 40.90
N LEU A 921 -14.40 -46.24 41.51
CA LEU A 921 -15.65 -47.00 41.59
C LEU A 921 -16.66 -46.27 42.51
N PRO A 922 -17.90 -46.00 42.06
CA PRO A 922 -18.90 -45.32 42.89
C PRO A 922 -19.26 -46.14 44.14
N ALA A 923 -19.61 -45.46 45.23
CA ALA A 923 -20.04 -46.10 46.48
C ALA A 923 -21.52 -46.53 46.42
N SER A 924 -22.32 -45.84 45.62
CA SER A 924 -23.76 -46.08 45.46
C SER A 924 -24.25 -45.68 44.07
N GLY A 925 -25.50 -46.04 43.77
CA GLY A 925 -26.16 -45.73 42.50
C GLY A 925 -26.02 -46.83 41.46
N SER A 926 -26.68 -46.63 40.32
CA SER A 926 -26.62 -47.51 39.15
C SER A 926 -26.65 -46.71 37.85
N TYR A 927 -26.49 -47.36 36.71
CA TYR A 927 -26.68 -46.74 35.40
C TYR A 927 -27.46 -47.62 34.44
N THR A 928 -28.19 -46.99 33.53
CA THR A 928 -28.79 -47.67 32.37
C THR A 928 -27.85 -47.52 31.19
N ALA A 929 -27.48 -48.63 30.56
CA ALA A 929 -26.70 -48.64 29.32
C ALA A 929 -27.61 -48.86 28.12
N VAL A 930 -27.42 -48.04 27.08
CA VAL A 930 -28.07 -48.17 25.78
C VAL A 930 -26.98 -48.16 24.72
N ALA A 931 -26.73 -49.30 24.07
CA ALA A 931 -25.67 -49.45 23.09
C ALA A 931 -26.25 -49.69 21.70
N SER A 932 -25.82 -48.93 20.70
CA SER A 932 -26.36 -49.07 19.34
C SER A 932 -25.98 -50.41 18.72
N LEU A 933 -26.92 -51.01 17.97
CA LEU A 933 -26.69 -52.21 17.17
C LEU A 933 -25.97 -51.90 15.85
N GLN A 934 -25.73 -50.61 15.54
CA GLN A 934 -25.07 -50.21 14.30
C GLN A 934 -23.66 -50.81 14.21
N GLY A 935 -23.42 -51.57 13.15
CA GLY A 935 -22.14 -52.25 12.91
C GLY A 935 -21.99 -53.60 13.62
N PHE A 936 -23.09 -54.14 14.15
CA PHE A 936 -23.21 -55.53 14.61
C PHE A 936 -24.16 -56.29 13.68
N SER A 937 -23.87 -57.55 13.41
CA SER A 937 -24.65 -58.38 12.47
C SER A 937 -25.16 -59.66 13.12
N ASN A 938 -26.11 -60.35 12.48
CA ASN A 938 -26.68 -61.62 12.94
C ASN A 938 -27.39 -61.56 14.31
N LEU A 939 -27.96 -60.40 14.66
CA LEU A 939 -28.81 -60.26 15.83
C LEU A 939 -30.24 -60.68 15.47
N THR A 940 -30.91 -61.37 16.39
CA THR A 940 -32.31 -61.79 16.27
C THR A 940 -33.11 -61.23 17.43
N ASP A 941 -34.36 -60.84 17.18
CA ASP A 941 -35.24 -60.28 18.21
C ASP A 941 -35.29 -61.19 19.45
N ASN A 942 -35.16 -60.56 20.62
CA ASN A 942 -35.14 -61.17 21.95
C ASN A 942 -33.93 -62.08 22.23
N GLN A 943 -33.05 -62.28 21.27
CA GLN A 943 -31.89 -63.19 21.33
C GLN A 943 -30.56 -62.42 21.48
N PHE A 944 -30.61 -61.23 22.07
CA PHE A 944 -29.41 -60.49 22.47
C PHE A 944 -29.64 -59.67 23.74
N ALA A 945 -28.56 -59.38 24.47
CA ALA A 945 -28.58 -58.44 25.59
C ALA A 945 -27.19 -57.85 25.86
N LEU A 946 -27.12 -56.76 26.62
CA LEU A 946 -25.85 -56.23 27.12
C LEU A 946 -25.33 -57.06 28.30
N LEU A 947 -24.04 -57.39 28.31
CA LEU A 947 -23.33 -57.99 29.44
C LEU A 947 -22.07 -57.19 29.74
N VAL A 948 -21.58 -57.28 30.98
CA VAL A 948 -20.35 -56.62 31.43
C VAL A 948 -19.39 -57.63 32.08
N ARG A 949 -18.08 -57.40 31.94
CA ARG A 949 -17.02 -58.13 32.66
C ARG A 949 -15.89 -57.18 33.07
N PRO A 950 -14.99 -57.56 34.01
CA PRO A 950 -13.81 -56.75 34.34
C PRO A 950 -12.97 -56.41 33.11
N LYS A 951 -12.44 -55.19 33.04
CA LYS A 951 -11.67 -54.69 31.87
C LYS A 951 -10.53 -55.62 31.43
N THR A 952 -9.84 -56.23 32.39
CA THR A 952 -8.66 -57.08 32.15
C THR A 952 -9.00 -58.54 31.86
N SER A 953 -10.27 -58.94 31.94
CA SER A 953 -10.66 -60.33 31.69
C SER A 953 -10.78 -60.62 30.20
N VAL A 954 -10.40 -61.84 29.82
CA VAL A 954 -10.62 -62.42 28.48
C VAL A 954 -11.53 -63.65 28.51
N SER A 955 -11.91 -64.14 29.69
CA SER A 955 -12.71 -65.36 29.89
C SER A 955 -14.21 -65.07 29.78
N GLY A 956 -14.96 -66.02 29.24
CA GLY A 956 -16.39 -65.92 29.00
C GLY A 956 -17.20 -66.10 30.29
N LYS A 957 -16.65 -66.84 31.26
CA LYS A 957 -17.26 -67.04 32.58
C LYS A 957 -17.42 -65.75 33.40
N ASP A 958 -16.63 -64.73 33.09
CA ASP A 958 -16.64 -63.45 33.82
C ASP A 958 -17.70 -62.48 33.29
N TRP A 959 -18.35 -62.82 32.16
CA TRP A 959 -19.53 -62.09 31.67
C TRP A 959 -20.69 -62.26 32.63
N ARG A 960 -21.33 -61.14 32.95
CA ARG A 960 -22.43 -61.06 33.90
C ARG A 960 -23.39 -59.94 33.52
N THR A 961 -24.58 -59.98 34.11
CA THR A 961 -25.62 -58.96 33.93
C THR A 961 -25.25 -57.61 34.55
N GLY A 962 -24.17 -57.55 35.36
CA GLY A 962 -23.76 -56.33 36.06
C GLY A 962 -24.73 -55.91 37.17
N GLY A 963 -25.60 -56.82 37.63
CA GLY A 963 -26.70 -56.53 38.55
C GLY A 963 -27.88 -55.79 37.91
N GLY A 964 -27.84 -55.55 36.60
CA GLY A 964 -28.86 -54.80 35.88
C GLY A 964 -30.03 -55.63 35.36
N MET A 965 -31.17 -54.98 35.17
CA MET A 965 -32.43 -55.57 34.71
C MET A 965 -32.54 -55.57 33.19
N LEU A 966 -32.86 -56.74 32.62
CA LEU A 966 -33.21 -56.91 31.21
C LEU A 966 -34.72 -56.75 31.02
N GLU A 967 -35.13 -55.95 30.05
CA GLU A 967 -36.55 -55.76 29.69
C GLU A 967 -37.16 -57.06 29.13
N GLY A 968 -38.47 -57.25 29.24
CA GLY A 968 -39.16 -58.42 28.69
C GLY A 968 -39.11 -58.52 27.14
N PRO A 969 -39.48 -59.67 26.54
CA PRO A 969 -39.50 -59.82 25.10
C PRO A 969 -40.34 -58.74 24.38
N ASN A 970 -39.87 -58.29 23.21
CA ASN A 970 -40.48 -57.26 22.36
C ASN A 970 -40.58 -55.87 23.00
N LYS A 971 -39.78 -55.59 24.03
CA LYS A 971 -39.64 -54.27 24.65
C LYS A 971 -38.37 -53.56 24.17
N ASP A 972 -38.22 -52.31 24.61
CA ASP A 972 -37.08 -51.44 24.26
C ASP A 972 -35.73 -52.13 24.49
N GLY A 973 -34.89 -52.12 23.45
CA GLY A 973 -33.56 -52.72 23.49
C GLY A 973 -33.52 -54.24 23.41
N ARG A 974 -34.65 -54.89 23.07
CA ARG A 974 -34.75 -56.34 22.80
C ARG A 974 -35.04 -56.67 21.34
N THR A 975 -35.36 -55.71 20.48
CA THR A 975 -35.61 -55.94 19.05
C THR A 975 -34.54 -55.29 18.17
N VAL A 976 -34.20 -55.90 17.04
CA VAL A 976 -33.28 -55.35 16.04
C VAL A 976 -33.83 -54.03 15.49
N SER A 977 -35.15 -53.95 15.34
CA SER A 977 -35.86 -52.74 14.88
C SER A 977 -35.71 -51.55 15.84
N SER A 978 -35.46 -51.78 17.13
CA SER A 978 -35.18 -50.69 18.09
C SER A 978 -33.84 -50.01 17.82
N GLY A 979 -32.92 -50.67 17.12
CA GLY A 979 -31.61 -50.13 16.74
C GLY A 979 -30.58 -50.06 17.88
N TYR A 980 -30.92 -50.51 19.09
CA TYR A 980 -30.02 -50.57 20.24
C TYR A 980 -30.28 -51.81 21.12
N ALA A 981 -29.31 -52.16 21.96
CA ALA A 981 -29.47 -53.06 23.10
C ALA A 981 -29.52 -52.23 24.39
N LYS A 982 -30.38 -52.60 25.34
CA LYS A 982 -30.59 -51.86 26.60
C LYS A 982 -30.50 -52.77 27.81
N ARG A 983 -29.86 -52.29 28.87
CA ARG A 983 -29.92 -52.90 30.21
C ARG A 983 -29.97 -51.80 31.27
N ALA A 984 -30.96 -51.87 32.15
CA ALA A 984 -31.19 -50.87 33.19
C ALA A 984 -30.49 -51.22 34.51
N PHE A 985 -30.23 -50.22 35.35
CA PHE A 985 -29.76 -50.39 36.73
C PHE A 985 -28.48 -51.22 36.92
N MET A 986 -27.55 -51.17 35.97
CA MET A 986 -26.23 -51.80 36.10
C MET A 986 -25.36 -51.09 37.15
N THR A 987 -24.55 -51.83 37.90
CA THR A 987 -23.66 -51.28 38.95
C THR A 987 -22.18 -51.56 38.71
N GLN A 988 -21.84 -52.42 37.76
CA GLN A 988 -20.48 -52.89 37.50
C GLN A 988 -19.90 -52.28 36.22
N PHE A 989 -18.62 -51.91 36.26
CA PHE A 989 -17.89 -51.29 35.14
C PHE A 989 -16.83 -52.25 34.58
N GLY A 990 -16.37 -52.00 33.35
CA GLY A 990 -15.38 -52.82 32.65
C GLY A 990 -15.65 -52.91 31.16
N GLN A 991 -15.52 -54.09 30.57
CA GLN A 991 -15.91 -54.32 29.17
C GLN A 991 -17.41 -54.60 29.09
N LEU A 992 -18.14 -53.79 28.34
CA LEU A 992 -19.57 -53.93 28.04
C LEU A 992 -19.72 -54.37 26.58
N GLY A 993 -20.45 -55.45 26.33
CA GLY A 993 -20.68 -55.96 24.98
C GLY A 993 -22.10 -56.46 24.76
N ILE A 994 -22.44 -56.71 23.50
CA ILE A 994 -23.70 -57.36 23.10
C ILE A 994 -23.46 -58.86 23.02
N ALA A 995 -24.20 -59.63 23.81
CA ALA A 995 -24.16 -61.09 23.80
C ALA A 995 -25.31 -61.66 22.96
N ASN A 996 -25.08 -62.77 22.29
CA ASN A 996 -26.11 -63.60 21.67
C ASN A 996 -26.72 -64.53 22.72
N ALA A 997 -28.03 -64.72 22.65
CA ALA A 997 -28.79 -65.56 23.57
C ALA A 997 -29.76 -66.48 22.82
N THR A 998 -29.97 -67.70 23.31
CA THR A 998 -30.97 -68.63 22.76
C THR A 998 -32.10 -68.85 23.76
N ALA A 999 -33.35 -68.91 23.27
CA ALA A 999 -34.55 -69.08 24.08
C ALA A 999 -34.96 -70.55 24.14
N GLY A 1000 -35.25 -71.06 25.34
CA GLY A 1000 -35.85 -72.38 25.51
C GLY A 1000 -34.89 -73.45 26.03
N THR A 1001 -35.47 -74.34 26.83
CA THR A 1001 -34.83 -75.43 27.56
C THR A 1001 -33.95 -76.26 26.63
N LEU A 1002 -32.67 -76.41 26.98
CA LEU A 1002 -31.81 -77.40 26.35
C LEU A 1002 -32.50 -78.77 26.42
N PRO A 1003 -32.93 -79.35 25.29
CA PRO A 1003 -33.21 -80.77 25.26
C PRO A 1003 -31.85 -81.44 25.49
N VAL A 1004 -31.80 -82.33 26.47
CA VAL A 1004 -30.66 -83.15 26.86
C VAL A 1004 -29.26 -82.51 26.70
N SER A 1005 -28.68 -82.01 27.80
CA SER A 1005 -27.28 -81.57 27.78
C SER A 1005 -26.34 -82.76 27.63
N TRP A 1006 -25.77 -82.96 26.44
CA TRP A 1006 -24.83 -84.04 26.14
C TRP A 1006 -23.49 -83.79 26.81
N LEU A 1007 -23.03 -84.73 27.66
CA LEU A 1007 -21.67 -84.70 28.18
C LEU A 1007 -20.68 -85.20 27.14
N TYR A 1008 -21.01 -86.32 26.50
CA TYR A 1008 -20.23 -86.85 25.39
C TYR A 1008 -21.06 -87.80 24.55
N VAL A 1009 -20.65 -87.92 23.28
CA VAL A 1009 -20.98 -89.04 22.40
C VAL A 1009 -19.65 -89.52 21.85
N THR A 1010 -19.39 -90.82 22.01
CA THR A 1010 -18.15 -91.47 21.60
C THR A 1010 -18.45 -92.83 21.00
N GLY A 1011 -17.62 -93.28 20.07
CA GLY A 1011 -17.79 -94.57 19.42
C GLY A 1011 -16.44 -95.24 19.24
N LYS A 1012 -16.38 -96.53 19.54
CA LYS A 1012 -15.17 -97.34 19.42
C LYS A 1012 -15.50 -98.66 18.74
N ARG A 1013 -14.73 -99.03 17.74
CA ARG A 1013 -14.82 -100.37 17.12
C ARG A 1013 -14.09 -101.39 17.99
N THR A 1014 -14.75 -102.50 18.30
CA THR A 1014 -14.15 -103.73 18.85
C THR A 1014 -14.07 -104.78 17.72
N GLN A 1015 -13.45 -105.96 17.96
CA GLN A 1015 -13.07 -106.90 16.88
C GLN A 1015 -14.21 -107.30 15.91
N HIS A 1016 -15.48 -107.26 16.34
CA HIS A 1016 -16.62 -107.64 15.49
C HIS A 1016 -17.79 -106.62 15.48
N GLU A 1017 -17.77 -105.58 16.31
CA GLU A 1017 -18.90 -104.65 16.49
C GLU A 1017 -18.41 -103.23 16.81
N THR A 1018 -19.26 -102.23 16.66
CA THR A 1018 -18.99 -100.85 17.09
C THR A 1018 -19.80 -100.56 18.34
N VAL A 1019 -19.14 -100.16 19.43
CA VAL A 1019 -19.82 -99.67 20.64
C VAL A 1019 -19.93 -98.16 20.58
N ILE A 1020 -21.16 -97.65 20.69
CA ILE A 1020 -21.47 -96.23 20.72
C ILE A 1020 -21.93 -95.92 22.13
N GLU A 1021 -21.22 -95.06 22.83
CA GLU A 1021 -21.48 -94.69 24.21
C GLU A 1021 -21.73 -93.19 24.30
N TRP A 1022 -22.75 -92.82 25.08
CA TRP A 1022 -23.05 -91.42 25.36
C TRP A 1022 -23.49 -91.23 26.81
N ALA A 1023 -23.36 -90.00 27.28
CA ALA A 1023 -23.87 -89.60 28.57
C ALA A 1023 -24.59 -88.26 28.48
N THR A 1024 -25.66 -88.15 29.25
CA THR A 1024 -26.52 -86.97 29.37
C THR A 1024 -26.35 -86.40 30.77
N ALA A 1025 -26.15 -85.09 30.89
CA ALA A 1025 -26.07 -84.43 32.20
C ALA A 1025 -27.46 -84.29 32.83
N THR A 1026 -28.46 -83.98 31.99
CA THR A 1026 -29.88 -83.87 32.35
C THR A 1026 -30.75 -84.37 31.20
N GLU A 1027 -31.91 -84.94 31.52
CA GLU A 1027 -32.95 -85.38 30.58
C GLU A 1027 -34.30 -84.84 31.04
N LYS A 1028 -35.13 -84.35 30.12
CA LYS A 1028 -36.48 -83.88 30.44
C LYS A 1028 -37.42 -84.29 29.32
N ASN A 1029 -38.51 -84.98 29.67
CA ASN A 1029 -39.52 -85.53 28.76
C ASN A 1029 -38.97 -86.43 27.63
N ASN A 1030 -37.82 -87.06 27.85
CA ASN A 1030 -37.15 -87.87 26.84
C ASN A 1030 -37.73 -89.30 26.80
N ASP A 1031 -38.33 -89.70 25.68
CA ASP A 1031 -38.88 -91.05 25.50
C ASP A 1031 -37.77 -92.07 25.19
N ARG A 1032 -36.92 -91.77 24.19
CA ARG A 1032 -35.89 -92.71 23.71
C ARG A 1032 -34.79 -92.04 22.91
N PHE A 1033 -33.70 -92.77 22.74
CA PHE A 1033 -32.60 -92.46 21.82
C PHE A 1033 -32.57 -93.44 20.66
N GLU A 1034 -32.51 -92.93 19.44
CA GLU A 1034 -32.29 -93.70 18.21
C GLU A 1034 -30.86 -93.45 17.73
N VAL A 1035 -29.98 -94.44 17.88
CA VAL A 1035 -28.62 -94.37 17.35
C VAL A 1035 -28.71 -94.63 15.85
N GLN A 1036 -28.24 -93.70 15.04
CA GLN A 1036 -28.24 -93.80 13.59
C GLN A 1036 -26.81 -93.89 13.07
N TYR A 1037 -26.60 -94.65 11.99
CA TYR A 1037 -25.31 -94.79 11.33
C TYR A 1037 -25.39 -94.43 9.84
N SER A 1038 -24.25 -94.05 9.26
CA SER A 1038 -24.11 -93.68 7.86
C SER A 1038 -22.72 -94.08 7.34
N LEU A 1039 -22.64 -94.53 6.09
CA LEU A 1039 -21.37 -94.85 5.41
C LEU A 1039 -20.82 -93.68 4.59
N ASP A 1040 -21.66 -92.69 4.24
CA ASP A 1040 -21.30 -91.52 3.44
C ASP A 1040 -21.28 -90.21 4.24
N GLY A 1041 -21.72 -90.26 5.51
CA GLY A 1041 -21.86 -89.10 6.40
C GLY A 1041 -23.05 -88.21 6.09
N LYS A 1042 -23.92 -88.59 5.13
CA LYS A 1042 -25.06 -87.80 4.65
C LYS A 1042 -26.39 -88.52 4.86
N THR A 1043 -26.45 -89.80 4.50
CA THR A 1043 -27.66 -90.62 4.59
C THR A 1043 -27.57 -91.52 5.82
N PHE A 1044 -28.40 -91.26 6.84
CA PHE A 1044 -28.36 -91.97 8.12
C PHE A 1044 -29.51 -92.96 8.25
N THR A 1045 -29.18 -94.20 8.62
CA THR A 1045 -30.11 -95.31 8.86
C THR A 1045 -30.10 -95.69 10.34
N ASN A 1046 -31.21 -96.18 10.88
CA ASN A 1046 -31.27 -96.54 12.30
C ASN A 1046 -30.40 -97.77 12.61
N ALA A 1047 -29.43 -97.63 13.52
CA ALA A 1047 -28.61 -98.72 14.04
C ALA A 1047 -29.28 -99.42 15.23
N GLY A 1048 -30.15 -98.70 15.96
CA GLY A 1048 -30.96 -99.25 17.03
C GLY A 1048 -31.44 -98.21 18.02
N THR A 1049 -32.34 -98.61 18.91
CA THR A 1049 -33.04 -97.70 19.83
C THR A 1049 -32.81 -98.10 21.27
N VAL A 1050 -32.52 -97.12 22.13
CA VAL A 1050 -32.31 -97.28 23.57
C VAL A 1050 -33.32 -96.41 24.31
N LYS A 1051 -34.10 -97.00 25.22
CA LYS A 1051 -35.08 -96.25 26.02
C LYS A 1051 -34.37 -95.27 26.95
N ALA A 1052 -34.87 -94.04 27.03
CA ALA A 1052 -34.32 -93.00 27.90
C ALA A 1052 -34.87 -93.11 29.34
N ALA A 1053 -34.33 -92.30 30.26
CA ALA A 1053 -34.78 -92.27 31.65
C ALA A 1053 -36.07 -91.43 31.86
N GLY A 1054 -36.61 -90.79 30.81
CA GLY A 1054 -37.79 -89.94 30.91
C GLY A 1054 -37.44 -88.54 31.40
N ASN A 1055 -37.21 -88.42 32.70
CA ASN A 1055 -36.79 -87.18 33.36
C ASN A 1055 -35.65 -87.51 34.34
N SER A 1056 -34.47 -86.91 34.16
CA SER A 1056 -33.32 -87.10 35.06
C SER A 1056 -32.54 -85.80 35.21
N ASN A 1057 -32.22 -85.44 36.45
CA ASN A 1057 -31.27 -84.35 36.75
C ASN A 1057 -29.90 -84.90 37.21
N THR A 1058 -29.66 -86.19 36.99
CA THR A 1058 -28.39 -86.88 37.29
C THR A 1058 -27.83 -87.51 36.03
N ILE A 1059 -26.51 -87.67 35.97
CA ILE A 1059 -25.82 -88.17 34.78
C ILE A 1059 -26.30 -89.58 34.44
N GLN A 1060 -26.89 -89.75 33.26
CA GLN A 1060 -27.23 -91.06 32.72
C GLN A 1060 -26.25 -91.45 31.63
N LYS A 1061 -25.85 -92.73 31.63
CA LYS A 1061 -24.90 -93.29 30.65
C LYS A 1061 -25.57 -94.40 29.89
N TYR A 1062 -25.45 -94.36 28.57
CA TYR A 1062 -26.05 -95.33 27.67
C TYR A 1062 -25.01 -95.84 26.70
N ARG A 1063 -25.27 -97.04 26.18
CA ARG A 1063 -24.47 -97.63 25.12
C ARG A 1063 -25.30 -98.49 24.19
N LEU A 1064 -24.88 -98.57 22.93
CA LEU A 1064 -25.44 -99.44 21.91
C LEU A 1064 -24.32 -100.13 21.14
N PHE A 1065 -24.49 -101.43 20.89
CA PHE A 1065 -23.60 -102.22 20.05
C PHE A 1065 -24.20 -102.36 18.66
N HIS A 1066 -23.43 -102.01 17.63
CA HIS A 1066 -23.84 -102.09 16.24
C HIS A 1066 -22.87 -102.94 15.42
N THR A 1067 -23.38 -104.04 14.86
CA THR A 1067 -22.60 -104.96 14.03
C THR A 1067 -22.76 -104.58 12.56
N LEU A 1068 -21.66 -104.19 11.91
CA LEU A 1068 -21.63 -103.84 10.49
C LEU A 1068 -20.39 -104.46 9.84
N SER A 1069 -20.57 -105.20 8.74
CA SER A 1069 -19.51 -105.89 8.00
C SER A 1069 -18.65 -104.98 7.11
N ALA A 1070 -18.61 -103.67 7.39
CA ALA A 1070 -17.90 -102.68 6.57
C ALA A 1070 -16.57 -102.24 7.22
N ASP A 1071 -15.47 -102.36 6.48
CA ASP A 1071 -14.12 -101.93 6.85
C ASP A 1071 -13.86 -100.42 6.58
N GLN A 1072 -14.91 -99.65 6.38
CA GLN A 1072 -14.88 -98.20 6.09
C GLN A 1072 -15.19 -97.37 7.33
N ILE A 1073 -14.83 -96.08 7.30
CA ILE A 1073 -15.23 -95.13 8.34
C ILE A 1073 -16.76 -95.11 8.39
N THR A 1074 -17.33 -95.40 9.55
CA THR A 1074 -18.77 -95.36 9.77
C THR A 1074 -19.09 -94.16 10.66
N TYR A 1075 -20.01 -93.31 10.22
CA TYR A 1075 -20.46 -92.15 10.97
C TYR A 1075 -21.67 -92.52 11.81
N TYR A 1076 -21.70 -92.09 13.07
CA TYR A 1076 -22.82 -92.30 13.97
C TYR A 1076 -23.33 -90.98 14.51
N ARG A 1077 -24.64 -90.86 14.69
CA ARG A 1077 -25.27 -89.77 15.45
C ARG A 1077 -26.42 -90.34 16.27
N ILE A 1078 -26.80 -89.67 17.33
CA ILE A 1078 -27.90 -90.10 18.19
C ILE A 1078 -29.05 -89.13 18.00
N LYS A 1079 -30.23 -89.65 17.67
CA LYS A 1079 -31.47 -88.91 17.60
C LYS A 1079 -32.26 -89.15 18.88
N GLN A 1080 -32.24 -88.18 19.77
CA GLN A 1080 -33.07 -88.18 20.97
C GLN A 1080 -34.50 -87.79 20.60
N ILE A 1081 -35.50 -88.49 21.13
CA ILE A 1081 -36.92 -88.25 20.84
C ILE A 1081 -37.68 -88.08 22.17
N ASP A 1082 -38.40 -86.98 22.29
CA ASP A 1082 -39.25 -86.64 23.43
C ASP A 1082 -40.61 -87.37 23.38
N THR A 1083 -41.32 -87.38 24.51
CA THR A 1083 -42.64 -88.01 24.65
C THR A 1083 -43.73 -87.38 23.76
N ASP A 1084 -43.53 -86.16 23.28
CA ASP A 1084 -44.43 -85.48 22.35
C ASP A 1084 -44.02 -85.68 20.87
N GLY A 1085 -42.93 -86.41 20.62
CA GLY A 1085 -42.39 -86.68 19.29
C GLY A 1085 -41.40 -85.65 18.75
N ALA A 1086 -41.11 -84.57 19.50
CA ALA A 1086 -39.99 -83.68 19.19
C ALA A 1086 -38.67 -84.45 19.26
N PHE A 1087 -37.65 -84.01 18.51
CA PHE A 1087 -36.36 -84.70 18.51
C PHE A 1087 -35.19 -83.76 18.36
N GLU A 1088 -34.05 -84.14 18.95
CA GLU A 1088 -32.77 -83.47 18.77
C GLU A 1088 -31.69 -84.47 18.34
N LEU A 1089 -30.73 -84.00 17.53
CA LEU A 1089 -29.60 -84.81 17.06
C LEU A 1089 -28.34 -84.44 17.82
N SER A 1090 -27.60 -85.43 18.28
CA SER A 1090 -26.23 -85.24 18.77
C SER A 1090 -25.30 -84.80 17.64
N LYS A 1091 -24.10 -84.33 18.01
CA LYS A 1091 -22.99 -84.27 17.05
C LYS A 1091 -22.79 -85.63 16.36
N VAL A 1092 -22.42 -85.61 15.08
CA VAL A 1092 -22.01 -86.79 14.35
C VAL A 1092 -20.58 -87.15 14.79
N ILE A 1093 -20.35 -88.40 15.17
CA ILE A 1093 -19.02 -88.95 15.43
C ILE A 1093 -18.62 -89.89 14.30
N SER A 1094 -17.38 -89.81 13.85
CA SER A 1094 -16.81 -90.82 12.97
C SER A 1094 -16.17 -91.92 13.81
N VAL A 1095 -16.46 -93.17 13.47
CA VAL A 1095 -15.74 -94.33 13.97
C VAL A 1095 -14.99 -94.94 12.80
N ASN A 1096 -13.66 -94.82 12.84
CA ASN A 1096 -12.81 -95.32 11.77
C ASN A 1096 -12.91 -96.84 11.68
N GLY A 1097 -12.95 -97.37 10.44
CA GLY A 1097 -12.84 -98.80 10.17
C GLY A 1097 -11.52 -99.36 10.72
N SER A 1098 -11.52 -100.62 11.15
CA SER A 1098 -10.35 -101.26 11.74
C SER A 1098 -9.34 -101.64 10.65
N LYS A 1099 -8.61 -100.67 10.11
CA LYS A 1099 -7.25 -100.94 9.62
C LYS A 1099 -6.37 -101.03 10.86
N THR A 1100 -6.20 -102.25 11.34
CA THR A 1100 -5.06 -102.63 12.16
C THR A 1100 -3.81 -102.10 11.45
N THR A 1101 -3.18 -101.08 12.01
CA THR A 1101 -1.85 -100.63 11.61
C THR A 1101 -0.88 -101.75 11.96
N GLN A 1102 -0.72 -102.71 11.05
CA GLN A 1102 0.51 -103.48 10.99
C GLN A 1102 1.61 -102.48 10.68
N LEU A 1103 2.59 -102.38 11.58
CA LEU A 1103 3.90 -101.84 11.26
C LEU A 1103 4.44 -102.65 10.09
N VAL A 1104 4.34 -102.13 8.87
CA VAL A 1104 5.00 -102.75 7.74
C VAL A 1104 6.49 -102.44 7.87
N GLN A 1105 7.24 -103.44 8.32
CA GLN A 1105 8.67 -103.36 8.50
C GLN A 1105 9.34 -103.41 7.11
N LEU A 1106 9.70 -102.25 6.55
CA LEU A 1106 10.49 -102.21 5.31
C LEU A 1106 11.87 -102.83 5.57
N SER A 1107 12.30 -103.72 4.67
CA SER A 1107 13.63 -104.32 4.71
C SER A 1107 14.31 -104.28 3.33
N LEU A 1108 15.64 -104.22 3.36
CA LEU A 1108 16.50 -104.29 2.17
C LEU A 1108 17.21 -105.65 2.18
N TYR A 1109 17.15 -106.39 1.07
CA TYR A 1109 17.88 -107.65 0.95
C TYR A 1109 18.38 -107.89 -0.49
N PRO A 1110 19.43 -108.71 -0.68
CA PRO A 1110 20.37 -109.12 0.36
C PRO A 1110 21.12 -107.89 0.91
N ASN A 1111 21.45 -107.89 2.20
CA ASN A 1111 22.24 -106.83 2.83
C ASN A 1111 23.17 -107.49 3.87
N PRO A 1112 24.48 -107.63 3.60
CA PRO A 1112 25.23 -106.98 2.51
C PRO A 1112 24.85 -107.43 1.09
N THR A 1113 25.02 -106.55 0.08
CA THR A 1113 24.76 -106.83 -1.35
C THR A 1113 26.02 -106.67 -2.19
N HIS A 1114 26.07 -107.33 -3.36
CA HIS A 1114 27.15 -107.21 -4.35
C HIS A 1114 26.72 -106.57 -5.68
N GLU A 1115 25.53 -106.84 -6.19
CA GLU A 1115 25.11 -106.32 -7.51
C GLU A 1115 23.73 -105.68 -7.46
N GLU A 1116 22.80 -106.29 -6.73
CA GLU A 1116 21.40 -105.91 -6.77
C GLU A 1116 20.80 -105.89 -5.36
N LEU A 1117 19.98 -104.89 -5.09
CA LEU A 1117 19.35 -104.66 -3.81
C LEU A 1117 17.83 -104.54 -4.01
N PHE A 1118 17.07 -105.30 -3.24
CA PHE A 1118 15.61 -105.35 -3.33
C PHE A 1118 14.98 -104.64 -2.12
N VAL A 1119 13.94 -103.85 -2.38
CA VAL A 1119 13.14 -103.19 -1.34
C VAL A 1119 11.86 -104.01 -1.11
N HIS A 1120 11.69 -104.56 0.09
CA HIS A 1120 10.57 -105.44 0.41
C HIS A 1120 9.66 -104.85 1.47
N GLY A 1121 8.36 -105.14 1.35
CA GLY A 1121 7.32 -104.64 2.25
C GLY A 1121 6.67 -103.33 1.79
N LEU A 1122 6.78 -102.91 0.53
CA LEU A 1122 6.04 -101.74 0.04
C LEU A 1122 5.84 -101.78 -1.48
N THR A 1123 4.63 -101.42 -1.95
CA THR A 1123 4.37 -101.13 -3.37
C THR A 1123 4.67 -99.66 -3.63
N LEU A 1124 5.47 -99.35 -4.66
CA LEU A 1124 5.84 -97.97 -4.99
C LEU A 1124 4.77 -97.28 -5.83
N ALA A 1125 4.45 -96.03 -5.47
CA ALA A 1125 3.57 -95.15 -6.25
C ALA A 1125 4.30 -94.54 -7.45
N THR A 1126 3.56 -94.06 -8.46
CA THR A 1126 4.06 -93.55 -9.74
C THR A 1126 5.03 -92.36 -9.64
N ASN A 1127 5.06 -91.67 -8.50
CA ASN A 1127 5.95 -90.52 -8.22
C ASN A 1127 6.94 -90.81 -7.07
N ALA A 1128 7.13 -92.08 -6.72
CA ALA A 1128 8.04 -92.49 -5.67
C ALA A 1128 9.50 -92.19 -6.08
N LYS A 1129 10.21 -91.47 -5.21
CA LYS A 1129 11.61 -91.10 -5.43
C LYS A 1129 12.51 -91.92 -4.51
N VAL A 1130 13.46 -92.65 -5.10
CA VAL A 1130 14.46 -93.43 -4.35
C VAL A 1130 15.84 -92.86 -4.61
N GLU A 1131 16.56 -92.52 -3.55
CA GLU A 1131 17.90 -91.93 -3.62
C GLU A 1131 18.87 -92.68 -2.71
N ILE A 1132 20.09 -92.93 -3.18
CA ILE A 1132 21.16 -93.55 -2.40
C ILE A 1132 22.21 -92.51 -2.07
N TYR A 1133 22.63 -92.50 -0.81
CA TYR A 1133 23.66 -91.62 -0.26
C TYR A 1133 24.82 -92.45 0.28
N ASN A 1134 26.06 -91.99 0.05
CA ASN A 1134 27.25 -92.59 0.66
C ASN A 1134 27.39 -92.19 2.14
N ALA A 1135 28.39 -92.72 2.83
CA ALA A 1135 28.61 -92.48 4.27
C ALA A 1135 28.90 -91.01 4.64
N THR A 1136 29.32 -90.16 3.70
CA THR A 1136 29.51 -88.72 3.92
C THR A 1136 28.24 -87.90 3.66
N GLY A 1137 27.13 -88.56 3.28
CA GLY A 1137 25.85 -87.91 2.99
C GLY A 1137 25.76 -87.31 1.59
N GLN A 1138 26.71 -87.61 0.68
CA GLN A 1138 26.59 -87.24 -0.73
C GLN A 1138 25.69 -88.22 -1.46
N LYS A 1139 24.76 -87.68 -2.25
CA LYS A 1139 23.86 -88.47 -3.09
C LYS A 1139 24.65 -89.09 -4.23
N VAL A 1140 24.70 -90.42 -4.26
CA VAL A 1140 25.47 -91.18 -5.25
C VAL A 1140 24.58 -91.78 -6.33
N GLN A 1141 23.27 -91.95 -6.09
CA GLN A 1141 22.35 -92.45 -7.12
C GLN A 1141 20.90 -92.04 -6.87
N VAL A 1142 20.11 -91.97 -7.95
CA VAL A 1142 18.66 -91.74 -7.91
C VAL A 1142 17.98 -92.69 -8.89
N PHE A 1143 16.88 -93.30 -8.45
CA PHE A 1143 16.04 -94.17 -9.26
C PHE A 1143 14.63 -93.59 -9.40
N HIS A 1144 14.06 -93.78 -10.60
CA HIS A 1144 12.69 -93.45 -10.92
C HIS A 1144 11.99 -94.74 -11.36
N PHE A 1145 10.76 -94.95 -10.90
CA PHE A 1145 9.99 -96.16 -11.19
C PHE A 1145 8.66 -95.80 -11.84
N GLU A 1146 8.26 -96.59 -12.84
CA GLU A 1146 6.91 -96.59 -13.42
C GLU A 1146 5.94 -97.34 -12.48
N ALA A 1147 4.65 -97.01 -12.54
CA ALA A 1147 3.66 -97.58 -11.62
C ALA A 1147 3.53 -99.12 -11.70
N ASP A 1148 3.28 -99.70 -10.52
CA ASP A 1148 2.89 -101.10 -10.27
C ASP A 1148 4.00 -102.18 -10.25
N SER A 1149 5.25 -101.77 -10.03
CA SER A 1149 6.31 -102.72 -9.65
C SER A 1149 6.13 -103.19 -8.21
N ARG A 1150 5.72 -104.46 -8.03
CA ARG A 1150 5.49 -105.06 -6.70
C ARG A 1150 6.78 -105.33 -5.89
N VAL A 1151 7.97 -105.31 -6.50
CA VAL A 1151 9.27 -105.37 -5.82
C VAL A 1151 10.31 -104.55 -6.59
N PRO A 1152 10.72 -103.36 -6.12
CA PRO A 1152 11.71 -102.53 -6.80
C PRO A 1152 13.10 -103.15 -6.73
N LYS A 1153 13.71 -103.37 -7.90
CA LYS A 1153 15.07 -103.92 -8.05
C LYS A 1153 16.06 -102.78 -8.32
N LEU A 1154 17.02 -102.59 -7.42
CA LEU A 1154 18.02 -101.53 -7.49
C LEU A 1154 19.37 -102.13 -7.87
N LYS A 1155 19.87 -101.83 -9.07
CA LYS A 1155 21.23 -102.19 -9.46
C LYS A 1155 22.23 -101.26 -8.79
N VAL A 1156 23.12 -101.83 -7.99
CA VAL A 1156 24.13 -101.14 -7.16
C VAL A 1156 25.54 -101.72 -7.35
N ASP A 1157 25.72 -102.56 -8.37
CA ASP A 1157 26.97 -103.19 -8.84
C ASP A 1157 28.12 -102.20 -9.03
N HIS A 1158 27.82 -101.04 -9.61
CA HIS A 1158 28.77 -99.97 -9.89
C HIS A 1158 29.13 -99.12 -8.66
N LEU A 1159 28.49 -99.33 -7.51
CA LEU A 1159 28.86 -98.64 -6.26
C LEU A 1159 30.08 -99.33 -5.61
N PRO A 1160 31.10 -98.57 -5.17
CA PRO A 1160 32.24 -99.12 -4.42
C PRO A 1160 31.81 -99.84 -3.14
N SER A 1161 32.62 -100.78 -2.66
CA SER A 1161 32.38 -101.46 -1.38
C SER A 1161 32.37 -100.45 -0.23
N GLY A 1162 31.30 -100.42 0.56
CA GLY A 1162 31.08 -99.41 1.57
C GLY A 1162 29.66 -99.43 2.16
N THR A 1163 29.40 -98.54 3.12
CA THR A 1163 28.06 -98.39 3.69
C THR A 1163 27.30 -97.25 3.02
N TYR A 1164 26.04 -97.51 2.65
CA TYR A 1164 25.13 -96.56 2.02
C TYR A 1164 23.80 -96.45 2.78
N SER A 1165 23.14 -95.30 2.62
CA SER A 1165 21.78 -95.04 3.10
C SER A 1165 20.85 -94.82 1.91
N LEU A 1166 19.76 -95.58 1.86
CA LEU A 1166 18.69 -95.45 0.87
C LEU A 1166 17.54 -94.65 1.48
N HIS A 1167 17.15 -93.58 0.80
CA HIS A 1167 16.03 -92.73 1.15
C HIS A 1167 14.90 -92.92 0.12
N LEU A 1168 13.73 -93.34 0.57
CA LEU A 1168 12.53 -93.52 -0.24
C LEU A 1168 11.46 -92.51 0.19
N GLN A 1169 10.97 -91.70 -0.74
CA GLN A 1169 9.94 -90.70 -0.49
C GLN A 1169 8.73 -90.93 -1.41
N GLN A 1170 7.55 -91.11 -0.81
CA GLN A 1170 6.27 -91.19 -1.50
C GLN A 1170 5.12 -90.73 -0.59
N GLU A 1171 4.06 -90.15 -1.16
CA GLU A 1171 2.87 -89.68 -0.44
C GLU A 1171 3.16 -88.81 0.80
N GLY A 1172 4.23 -88.01 0.76
CA GLY A 1172 4.65 -87.12 1.85
C GLY A 1172 5.41 -87.81 2.99
N ILE A 1173 5.63 -89.13 2.94
CA ILE A 1173 6.35 -89.92 3.95
C ILE A 1173 7.76 -90.26 3.42
N THR A 1174 8.78 -90.18 4.28
CA THR A 1174 10.17 -90.55 3.93
C THR A 1174 10.68 -91.70 4.80
N HIS A 1175 11.06 -92.81 4.17
CA HIS A 1175 11.72 -93.94 4.81
C HIS A 1175 13.23 -93.91 4.54
N ARG A 1176 14.04 -94.23 5.57
CA ARG A 1176 15.50 -94.29 5.46
C ARG A 1176 16.01 -95.65 5.93
N LEU A 1177 16.74 -96.35 5.07
CA LEU A 1177 17.20 -97.72 5.30
C LEU A 1177 18.69 -97.81 4.95
N ARG A 1178 19.49 -98.48 5.79
CA ARG A 1178 20.94 -98.61 5.59
C ARG A 1178 21.28 -99.96 4.97
N PHE A 1179 22.21 -99.98 4.01
CA PHE A 1179 22.77 -101.22 3.48
C PHE A 1179 24.29 -101.14 3.27
N VAL A 1180 24.93 -102.31 3.23
CA VAL A 1180 26.37 -102.47 3.00
C VAL A 1180 26.56 -103.08 1.61
N LYS A 1181 27.31 -102.39 0.76
CA LYS A 1181 27.80 -102.89 -0.52
C LYS A 1181 29.15 -103.56 -0.26
N GLN A 1182 29.31 -104.82 -0.63
CA GLN A 1182 30.57 -105.55 -0.56
C GLN A 1182 31.22 -105.68 -1.94
#